data_AF-V9I1F3-F1
#
_entry.id   AF-V9I1F3-F1
#
_cell.length_a   1.000
_cell.length_b   1.000
_cell.length_c   1.000
_cell.angle_alpha   90.00
_cell.angle_beta   90.00
_cell.angle_gamma   90.00
#
_symmetry.space_group_name_H-M   'P 1'
#
loop_
_entity.id
_entity.type
_entity.pdbx_description
1 polymer ?
#
loop_
_entity_poly.entity_id
_entity_poly.type
_entity_poly.pdbx_seq_one_letter_code
_entity_poly.pdbx_strand_id
1 'polypeptide(L)'
;MEINNQKQCVPYNCLSNPKEIILGEERLETGNTVADISLGLINFLYSNFVPGGGFIVGLLELIWGFIGPSQWDIFLAQIEQLISQRIEEFARNQAISRLEGLSNLYKVYVRAFSDWEKDPTNPALREEMRIQFNDMNSALITAIPLFRVQNYEVALLSVYVQAANLHLSILRDVSVFGERWGYDTATINNRYSDLTSLIHVYTNHCVDTYNQGLRRLEGRFLSDWIVYNRFRRQLTISVLDIVAFFPNYDIRTYPIQTATQLTREVYLDLPFINENLSPAASYPTFSAAESAIIRSPHLVDFLNSFTIYTDSLARYAYWGGHLVNSFRTGTTTNLIRSPLYGREGNTERPVTITASPSVPIFRTLSYITGLDNSNPVAGIEGVEFQNTISRSIYRKSGPIDSFSELPPQDASVSPAIGYSHRLCHATFLERISGPRIAGTVFSWTHRSASPTNEISPSRITQIPWVKAHTLASGASVIKGPGFTGGDILTRNSMGELGTLRVTFTGRLPQSYYIRFRYASVANRSGTFRYSQPPSYGISFPKTMDAGEPLTSRSFAHTTLFTPITFSRAQEEFDLYIQSGVYIDRIEFIPVTATFEAEYDLERAQKAVNALFTSTNQLGLKTNVTDYHIDQVSNLVACLSDEFCLDEKRELSEKVKHAKRLSDERNLLQDPNFRGVNRQPDRGWRGSTDITIQGGDDVFKENYVTLPGTFDECYPTYLYQKIDESKLKAYTRYQLRGYIEDSQDLEIYLIRYNAKHETVNVPGTGSLWPLSAESPIGKCGEPNRCAPHLEWNPDLHCSCRDGEKCAHHSHHFSLDIDVGCTDLHDDLGVWVIFKIKTQDGHARLGNLEFLEEKPLVGEALARVKRAEKKWRDKRETLQLETTIVYKEAKESVDALFVNSQYDRLQADTNIAMIHAADKRVHRIREAYLPELSVIPGVNAAIFEELEGRIFTAFSLYDARNIIKNGDFNNGLLCWNVKGHVEVEEQNNHRSVLVIPEWEAEVSQEVRVCPGRGYILRVTAYKEGYGEGCVTIHEIEDNTDELKFSNCVEEAYPNNTVTCNDYTTNQDRCAGVHTSRNRGYDEAYGNNPSVPVDYAPVYKEEAYTEVRRDNSCESNRGYGNYTPLPAGYVTKELEYFPETDKVWIEIGETEGTFIVDSVELLLMEE
;
A
#
# COMPACT_ATOMS: atom_id res chain seq x y z
N MET A 1 -33.70 -89.47 38.95
CA MET A 1 -32.74 -88.57 39.62
C MET A 1 -31.94 -87.92 38.53
N GLU A 2 -32.28 -86.68 38.19
CA GLU A 2 -31.82 -86.05 36.96
C GLU A 2 -30.63 -85.14 37.22
N ILE A 3 -29.61 -85.32 36.39
CA ILE A 3 -28.60 -84.30 36.11
C ILE A 3 -29.28 -83.31 35.16
N ASN A 4 -29.13 -82.00 35.36
CA ASN A 4 -29.16 -81.12 34.20
C ASN A 4 -28.26 -79.89 34.33
N ASN A 5 -27.84 -79.40 33.16
CA ASN A 5 -26.75 -78.47 33.00
C ASN A 5 -27.17 -77.38 32.00
N GLN A 6 -26.69 -76.15 32.21
CA GLN A 6 -26.59 -75.05 31.22
C GLN A 6 -27.84 -74.32 30.64
N LYS A 7 -27.65 -72.98 30.57
CA LYS A 7 -28.03 -72.01 29.51
C LYS A 7 -29.39 -71.27 29.49
N GLN A 8 -29.25 -69.95 29.73
CA GLN A 8 -29.71 -68.79 28.93
C GLN A 8 -31.16 -68.25 28.98
N CYS A 9 -31.23 -66.95 29.36
CA CYS A 9 -32.23 -65.92 29.03
C CYS A 9 -33.63 -66.14 29.64
N VAL A 10 -34.47 -65.14 30.02
CA VAL A 10 -34.84 -63.77 29.56
C VAL A 10 -35.54 -63.05 30.77
N PRO A 11 -35.92 -61.75 30.82
CA PRO A 11 -35.33 -60.47 30.38
C PRO A 11 -35.02 -59.49 31.55
N TYR A 12 -34.46 -58.32 31.22
CA TYR A 12 -34.56 -57.10 32.04
C TYR A 12 -36.01 -56.56 32.07
N ASN A 13 -36.53 -56.24 33.26
CA ASN A 13 -37.38 -55.05 33.50
C ASN A 13 -37.73 -54.93 35.00
N CYS A 14 -37.28 -53.83 35.63
CA CYS A 14 -37.89 -53.16 36.81
C CYS A 14 -36.93 -52.05 37.30
N LEU A 15 -36.84 -50.95 36.55
CA LEU A 15 -36.38 -49.69 37.12
C LEU A 15 -37.56 -49.07 37.88
N SER A 16 -37.53 -49.21 39.21
CA SER A 16 -38.38 -48.40 40.08
C SER A 16 -37.87 -46.96 40.07
N ASN A 17 -38.63 -46.04 39.46
CA ASN A 17 -38.34 -44.61 39.52
C ASN A 17 -38.14 -44.16 40.98
N PRO A 18 -36.98 -43.59 41.35
CA PRO A 18 -36.91 -42.72 42.50
C PRO A 18 -37.86 -41.54 42.25
N LYS A 19 -38.64 -41.17 43.25
CA LYS A 19 -39.59 -40.05 43.16
C LYS A 19 -38.87 -38.77 42.75
N GLU A 20 -39.52 -37.97 41.91
CA GLU A 20 -39.17 -36.58 41.69
C GLU A 20 -39.07 -35.87 43.04
N ILE A 21 -37.85 -35.45 43.40
CA ILE A 21 -37.69 -34.41 44.41
C ILE A 21 -38.06 -33.12 43.71
N ILE A 22 -39.27 -32.63 44.00
CA ILE A 22 -39.72 -31.31 43.59
C ILE A 22 -38.83 -30.30 44.33
N LEU A 23 -37.74 -29.89 43.68
CA LEU A 23 -36.96 -28.72 44.07
C LEU A 23 -37.80 -27.49 43.71
N GLY A 24 -38.63 -27.05 44.66
CA GLY A 24 -39.28 -25.76 44.56
C GLY A 24 -38.25 -24.63 44.56
N GLU A 25 -38.63 -23.45 44.05
CA GLU A 25 -37.85 -22.22 44.20
C GLU A 25 -37.84 -21.75 45.67
N GLU A 26 -37.08 -22.46 46.52
CA GLU A 26 -36.76 -21.97 47.86
C GLU A 26 -35.84 -20.75 47.73
N ARG A 27 -36.45 -19.56 47.77
CA ARG A 27 -35.74 -18.31 48.10
C ARG A 27 -35.15 -18.42 49.50
N LEU A 28 -33.92 -18.91 49.58
CA LEU A 28 -33.10 -18.86 50.80
C LEU A 28 -32.77 -17.40 51.14
N GLU A 29 -32.70 -17.11 52.44
CA GLU A 29 -32.89 -15.77 53.02
C GLU A 29 -31.73 -14.75 52.80
N THR A 30 -30.86 -14.96 51.80
CA THR A 30 -29.68 -14.11 51.52
C THR A 30 -29.69 -13.42 50.14
N GLY A 31 -30.80 -12.75 49.81
CA GLY A 31 -30.82 -11.53 48.99
C GLY A 31 -30.69 -11.65 47.47
N ASN A 32 -29.57 -12.15 46.95
CA ASN A 32 -29.12 -11.85 45.57
C ASN A 32 -29.01 -13.09 44.66
N THR A 33 -29.45 -12.96 43.41
CA THR A 33 -29.31 -13.98 42.35
C THR A 33 -27.99 -13.82 41.58
N VAL A 34 -27.65 -14.80 40.73
CA VAL A 34 -26.52 -14.71 39.79
C VAL A 34 -26.63 -13.50 38.86
N ALA A 35 -27.86 -13.13 38.47
CA ALA A 35 -28.10 -11.98 37.60
C ALA A 35 -27.80 -10.65 38.32
N ASP A 36 -28.21 -10.51 39.60
CA ASP A 36 -27.87 -9.33 40.42
C ASP A 36 -26.35 -9.14 40.52
N ILE A 37 -25.63 -10.21 40.84
CA ILE A 37 -24.16 -10.21 41.01
C ILE A 37 -23.47 -9.88 39.68
N SER A 38 -23.91 -10.50 38.58
CA SER A 38 -23.31 -10.30 37.25
C SER A 38 -23.57 -8.88 36.73
N LEU A 39 -24.78 -8.34 36.92
CA LEU A 39 -25.11 -6.97 36.51
C LEU A 39 -24.39 -5.91 37.35
N GLY A 40 -24.20 -6.16 38.66
CA GLY A 40 -23.34 -5.34 39.51
C GLY A 40 -21.89 -5.29 39.00
N LEU A 41 -21.33 -6.44 38.62
CA LEU A 41 -20.01 -6.50 37.98
C LEU A 41 -19.98 -5.77 36.63
N ILE A 42 -20.98 -5.95 35.76
CA ILE A 42 -21.06 -5.26 34.46
C ILE A 42 -21.13 -3.74 34.64
N ASN A 43 -21.89 -3.24 35.62
CA ASN A 43 -21.94 -1.83 35.97
C ASN A 43 -20.56 -1.29 36.42
N PHE A 44 -19.85 -2.08 37.23
CA PHE A 44 -18.50 -1.76 37.68
C PHE A 44 -17.48 -1.75 36.53
N LEU A 45 -17.49 -2.78 35.68
CA LEU A 45 -16.64 -2.86 34.48
C LEU A 45 -16.98 -1.75 33.47
N TYR A 46 -18.24 -1.33 33.34
CA TYR A 46 -18.61 -0.19 32.50
C TYR A 46 -18.09 1.15 33.05
N SER A 47 -18.12 1.33 34.37
CA SER A 47 -17.86 2.62 35.01
C SER A 47 -16.39 2.83 35.35
N ASN A 48 -15.67 1.77 35.74
CA ASN A 48 -14.37 1.87 36.40
C ASN A 48 -13.25 1.07 35.69
N PHE A 49 -13.35 0.79 34.38
CA PHE A 49 -12.31 0.03 33.66
C PHE A 49 -10.99 0.81 33.47
N VAL A 50 -10.22 0.93 34.56
CA VAL A 50 -8.90 1.56 34.62
C VAL A 50 -8.02 0.79 35.62
N PRO A 51 -6.71 0.61 35.40
CA PRO A 51 -5.83 -0.05 36.37
C PRO A 51 -5.66 0.77 37.66
N GLY A 52 -5.55 0.09 38.81
CA GLY A 52 -5.26 0.72 40.11
C GLY A 52 -6.01 0.06 41.27
N GLY A 53 -5.73 0.53 42.50
CA GLY A 53 -6.32 -0.04 43.71
C GLY A 53 -7.85 -0.10 43.69
N GLY A 54 -8.52 0.92 43.14
CA GLY A 54 -9.98 0.94 43.01
C GLY A 54 -10.56 -0.20 42.16
N PHE A 55 -9.85 -0.66 41.12
CA PHE A 55 -10.29 -1.81 40.32
C PHE A 55 -10.15 -3.12 41.11
N ILE A 56 -8.99 -3.27 41.75
CA ILE A 56 -8.61 -4.48 42.51
C ILE A 56 -9.51 -4.66 43.73
N VAL A 57 -9.75 -3.59 44.49
CA VAL A 57 -10.67 -3.57 45.63
C VAL A 57 -12.10 -3.82 45.17
N GLY A 58 -12.58 -3.20 44.08
CA GLY A 58 -13.95 -3.39 43.62
C GLY A 58 -14.25 -4.81 43.13
N LEU A 59 -13.30 -5.51 42.49
CA LEU A 59 -13.44 -6.94 42.19
C LEU A 59 -13.51 -7.80 43.46
N LEU A 60 -12.82 -7.41 44.53
CA LEU A 60 -12.94 -8.07 45.82
C LEU A 60 -14.31 -7.79 46.45
N GLU A 61 -14.76 -6.54 46.50
CA GLU A 61 -16.03 -6.18 47.15
C GLU A 61 -17.26 -6.78 46.45
N LEU A 62 -17.27 -6.83 45.11
CA LEU A 62 -18.42 -7.32 44.33
C LEU A 62 -18.46 -8.85 44.18
N ILE A 63 -17.30 -9.49 44.07
CA ILE A 63 -17.17 -10.92 43.73
C ILE A 63 -16.38 -11.65 44.81
N TRP A 64 -15.05 -11.51 44.83
CA TRP A 64 -14.16 -12.49 45.49
C TRP A 64 -14.11 -12.38 47.03
N GLY A 65 -14.56 -11.27 47.59
CA GLY A 65 -14.66 -11.00 49.02
C GLY A 65 -16.03 -11.31 49.60
N PHE A 66 -17.09 -11.12 48.80
CA PHE A 66 -18.50 -11.28 49.19
C PHE A 66 -19.07 -12.69 48.91
N ILE A 67 -18.66 -13.32 47.81
CA ILE A 67 -19.14 -14.64 47.41
C ILE A 67 -18.41 -15.73 48.21
N GLY A 68 -19.17 -16.51 48.98
CA GLY A 68 -18.73 -17.71 49.68
C GLY A 68 -19.23 -19.00 49.00
N PRO A 69 -18.98 -20.17 49.63
CA PRO A 69 -19.33 -21.47 49.05
C PRO A 69 -20.81 -21.62 48.67
N SER A 70 -21.73 -21.06 49.47
CA SER A 70 -23.17 -21.10 49.19
C SER A 70 -23.58 -20.25 47.97
N GLN A 71 -22.91 -19.14 47.71
CA GLN A 71 -23.17 -18.35 46.49
C GLN A 71 -22.54 -18.99 45.25
N TRP A 72 -21.36 -19.62 45.37
CA TRP A 72 -20.81 -20.43 44.28
C TRP A 72 -21.68 -21.63 43.94
N ASP A 73 -22.35 -22.23 44.93
CA ASP A 73 -23.38 -23.26 44.71
C ASP A 73 -24.52 -22.76 43.82
N ILE A 74 -25.04 -21.55 44.08
CA ILE A 74 -26.11 -20.92 43.29
C ILE A 74 -25.67 -20.67 41.84
N PHE A 75 -24.41 -20.27 41.60
CA PHE A 75 -23.87 -20.09 40.24
C PHE A 75 -23.88 -21.38 39.41
N LEU A 76 -23.62 -22.53 40.05
CA LEU A 76 -23.68 -23.84 39.41
C LEU A 76 -25.13 -24.32 39.28
N ALA A 77 -25.90 -24.27 40.37
CA ALA A 77 -27.28 -24.72 40.43
C ALA A 77 -28.17 -24.03 39.38
N GLN A 78 -27.95 -22.73 39.12
CA GLN A 78 -28.65 -22.00 38.07
C GLN A 78 -28.53 -22.70 36.71
N ILE A 79 -27.31 -23.06 36.28
CA ILE A 79 -27.12 -23.69 34.97
C ILE A 79 -27.50 -25.17 35.03
N GLU A 80 -27.14 -25.89 36.09
CA GLU A 80 -27.49 -27.31 36.31
C GLU A 80 -29.00 -27.55 36.14
N GLN A 81 -29.84 -26.65 36.67
CA GLN A 81 -31.29 -26.67 36.52
C GLN A 81 -31.75 -26.41 35.07
N LEU A 82 -31.20 -25.39 34.40
CA LEU A 82 -31.58 -25.05 33.02
C LEU A 82 -31.29 -26.17 32.02
N ILE A 83 -30.15 -26.84 32.15
CA ILE A 83 -29.75 -27.93 31.25
C ILE A 83 -30.18 -29.32 31.75
N SER A 84 -30.86 -29.39 32.90
CA SER A 84 -31.26 -30.65 33.56
C SER A 84 -30.10 -31.65 33.74
N GLN A 85 -28.88 -31.15 33.95
CA GLN A 85 -27.66 -31.94 34.09
C GLN A 85 -26.87 -31.40 35.29
N ARG A 86 -26.89 -32.16 36.39
CA ARG A 86 -26.08 -31.87 37.58
C ARG A 86 -24.61 -32.24 37.32
N ILE A 87 -23.69 -31.43 37.83
CA ILE A 87 -22.26 -31.72 37.84
C ILE A 87 -22.00 -32.90 38.79
N GLU A 88 -21.10 -33.80 38.41
CA GLU A 88 -20.66 -34.91 39.25
C GLU A 88 -20.11 -34.38 40.60
N GLU A 89 -20.43 -35.07 41.70
CA GLU A 89 -20.28 -34.52 43.06
C GLU A 89 -18.83 -34.19 43.44
N PHE A 90 -17.86 -35.03 43.06
CA PHE A 90 -16.44 -34.73 43.27
C PHE A 90 -15.99 -33.52 42.45
N ALA A 91 -16.31 -33.46 41.15
CA ALA A 91 -15.99 -32.32 40.30
C ALA A 91 -16.63 -31.01 40.80
N ARG A 92 -17.90 -31.07 41.26
CA ARG A 92 -18.65 -29.93 41.80
C ARG A 92 -18.04 -29.40 43.10
N ASN A 93 -17.75 -30.29 44.04
CA ASN A 93 -17.11 -29.94 45.31
C ASN A 93 -15.68 -29.43 45.10
N GLN A 94 -14.94 -30.01 44.15
CA GLN A 94 -13.61 -29.53 43.76
C GLN A 94 -13.66 -28.13 43.15
N ALA A 95 -14.64 -27.83 42.29
CA ALA A 95 -14.81 -26.48 41.73
C ALA A 95 -15.09 -25.44 42.83
N ILE A 96 -16.06 -25.70 43.72
CA ILE A 96 -16.40 -24.78 44.83
C ILE A 96 -15.20 -24.55 45.74
N SER A 97 -14.48 -25.61 46.14
CA SER A 97 -13.28 -25.50 47.00
C SER A 97 -12.15 -24.70 46.33
N ARG A 98 -11.99 -24.80 45.01
CA ARG A 98 -11.01 -23.99 44.26
C ARG A 98 -11.40 -22.52 44.20
N LEU A 99 -12.69 -22.21 44.01
CA LEU A 99 -13.19 -20.83 44.03
C LEU A 99 -13.00 -20.18 45.41
N GLU A 100 -13.26 -20.91 46.49
CA GLU A 100 -12.96 -20.45 47.85
C GLU A 100 -11.46 -20.18 48.07
N GLY A 101 -10.59 -21.07 47.58
CA GLY A 101 -9.13 -20.89 47.62
C GLY A 101 -8.69 -19.62 46.87
N LEU A 102 -9.24 -19.37 45.68
CA LEU A 102 -8.98 -18.16 44.89
C LEU A 102 -9.49 -16.90 45.59
N SER A 103 -10.69 -16.92 46.17
CA SER A 103 -11.24 -15.83 46.99
C SER A 103 -10.31 -15.47 48.16
N ASN A 104 -9.76 -16.48 48.85
CA ASN A 104 -8.89 -16.25 49.99
C ASN A 104 -7.50 -15.74 49.57
N LEU A 105 -6.93 -16.25 48.47
CA LEU A 105 -5.66 -15.77 47.94
C LEU A 105 -5.78 -14.34 47.39
N TYR A 106 -6.88 -14.01 46.70
CA TYR A 106 -7.11 -12.65 46.20
C TYR A 106 -7.29 -11.64 47.34
N LYS A 107 -7.88 -12.01 48.48
CA LYS A 107 -7.90 -11.17 49.70
C LYS A 107 -6.50 -10.82 50.20
N VAL A 108 -5.52 -11.72 50.06
CA VAL A 108 -4.12 -11.45 50.42
C VAL A 108 -3.46 -10.55 49.38
N TYR A 109 -3.63 -10.86 48.09
CA TYR A 109 -3.16 -10.03 46.98
C TYR A 109 -3.65 -8.57 47.06
N VAL A 110 -4.95 -8.35 47.32
CA VAL A 110 -5.54 -7.00 47.46
C VAL A 110 -4.93 -6.24 48.65
N ARG A 111 -4.65 -6.92 49.77
CA ARG A 111 -3.98 -6.30 50.94
C ARG A 111 -2.55 -5.93 50.61
N ALA A 112 -1.77 -6.84 50.04
CA ALA A 112 -0.40 -6.58 49.62
C ALA A 112 -0.34 -5.40 48.64
N PHE A 113 -1.27 -5.34 47.67
CA PHE A 113 -1.37 -4.21 46.73
C PHE A 113 -1.71 -2.92 47.46
N SER A 114 -2.69 -2.93 48.37
CA SER A 114 -3.11 -1.75 49.13
C SER A 114 -2.01 -1.23 50.06
N ASP A 115 -1.12 -2.08 50.56
CA ASP A 115 0.01 -1.67 51.38
C ASP A 115 1.18 -1.18 50.53
N TRP A 116 1.49 -1.85 49.42
CA TRP A 116 2.45 -1.38 48.42
C TRP A 116 2.06 -0.02 47.81
N GLU A 117 0.77 0.23 47.51
CA GLU A 117 0.29 1.49 46.93
C GLU A 117 0.52 2.69 47.87
N LYS A 118 0.62 2.46 49.19
CA LYS A 118 0.94 3.50 50.20
C LYS A 118 2.44 3.82 50.30
N ASP A 119 3.32 2.84 50.02
CA ASP A 119 4.78 2.99 50.06
C ASP A 119 5.44 2.21 48.89
N PRO A 120 5.32 2.70 47.64
CA PRO A 120 5.67 1.91 46.45
C PRO A 120 7.17 1.63 46.30
N THR A 121 8.02 2.39 47.00
CA THR A 121 9.48 2.27 46.97
C THR A 121 10.02 1.19 47.90
N ASN A 122 9.21 0.71 48.85
CA ASN A 122 9.62 -0.22 49.88
C ASN A 122 10.04 -1.58 49.30
N PRO A 123 11.29 -2.04 49.49
CA PRO A 123 11.76 -3.27 48.88
C PRO A 123 11.03 -4.52 49.40
N ALA A 124 10.54 -4.51 50.65
CA ALA A 124 9.79 -5.63 51.21
C ALA A 124 8.38 -5.73 50.61
N LEU A 125 7.66 -4.61 50.48
CA LEU A 125 6.33 -4.59 49.86
C LEU A 125 6.39 -4.89 48.36
N ARG A 126 7.47 -4.47 47.68
CA ARG A 126 7.74 -4.83 46.29
C ARG A 126 7.96 -6.34 46.11
N GLU A 127 8.73 -6.98 46.99
CA GLU A 127 8.90 -8.45 46.97
C GLU A 127 7.58 -9.17 47.30
N GLU A 128 6.85 -8.72 48.32
CA GLU A 128 5.53 -9.27 48.68
C GLU A 128 4.58 -9.22 47.48
N MET A 129 4.55 -8.12 46.72
CA MET A 129 3.76 -8.03 45.49
C MET A 129 4.18 -9.03 44.40
N ARG A 130 5.48 -9.31 44.26
CA ARG A 130 5.97 -10.34 43.32
C ARG A 130 5.50 -11.72 43.76
N ILE A 131 5.63 -12.05 45.05
CA ILE A 131 5.17 -13.32 45.64
C ILE A 131 3.67 -13.50 45.43
N GLN A 132 2.85 -12.55 45.90
CA GLN A 132 1.38 -12.65 45.81
C GLN A 132 0.87 -12.68 44.36
N PHE A 133 1.52 -11.96 43.44
CA PHE A 133 1.21 -12.10 42.01
C PHE A 133 1.52 -13.51 41.49
N ASN A 134 2.70 -14.06 41.79
CA ASN A 134 3.12 -15.37 41.31
C ASN A 134 2.22 -16.49 41.84
N ASP A 135 1.87 -16.43 43.13
CA ASP A 135 0.96 -17.37 43.77
C ASP A 135 -0.43 -17.29 43.14
N MET A 136 -0.98 -16.07 42.98
CA MET A 136 -2.31 -15.87 42.40
C MET A 136 -2.39 -16.33 40.93
N ASN A 137 -1.36 -16.02 40.14
CA ASN A 137 -1.23 -16.48 38.75
C ASN A 137 -1.15 -18.01 38.67
N SER A 138 -0.32 -18.64 39.50
CA SER A 138 -0.16 -20.10 39.55
C SER A 138 -1.44 -20.81 40.00
N ALA A 139 -2.16 -20.24 40.98
CA ALA A 139 -3.44 -20.75 41.45
C ALA A 139 -4.51 -20.69 40.36
N LEU A 140 -4.61 -19.58 39.60
CA LEU A 140 -5.57 -19.43 38.51
C LEU A 140 -5.28 -20.36 37.33
N ILE A 141 -4.01 -20.48 36.92
CA ILE A 141 -3.57 -21.46 35.90
C ILE A 141 -3.98 -22.89 36.29
N THR A 142 -3.89 -23.23 37.58
CA THR A 142 -4.24 -24.56 38.09
C THR A 142 -5.75 -24.76 38.27
N ALA A 143 -6.49 -23.70 38.62
CA ALA A 143 -7.92 -23.77 38.93
C ALA A 143 -8.81 -23.70 37.68
N ILE A 144 -8.50 -22.85 36.70
CA ILE A 144 -9.34 -22.65 35.50
C ILE A 144 -9.62 -23.95 34.72
N PRO A 145 -8.68 -24.90 34.54
CA PRO A 145 -8.98 -26.21 33.96
C PRO A 145 -10.05 -27.03 34.70
N LEU A 146 -10.20 -26.84 36.02
CA LEU A 146 -11.19 -27.50 36.87
C LEU A 146 -12.58 -26.84 36.77
N PHE A 147 -12.68 -25.68 36.12
CA PHE A 147 -13.95 -25.03 35.76
C PHE A 147 -14.37 -25.33 34.31
N ARG A 148 -13.71 -26.30 33.66
CA ARG A 148 -14.08 -26.83 32.33
C ARG A 148 -13.89 -28.35 32.26
N VAL A 149 -14.28 -29.05 33.34
CA VAL A 149 -14.21 -30.51 33.40
C VAL A 149 -15.09 -31.11 32.30
N GLN A 150 -14.55 -32.11 31.60
CA GLN A 150 -15.18 -32.70 30.43
C GLN A 150 -16.61 -33.18 30.72
N ASN A 151 -17.52 -32.88 29.79
CA ASN A 151 -18.98 -33.11 29.85
C ASN A 151 -19.77 -32.13 30.74
N TYR A 152 -19.11 -31.31 31.57
CA TYR A 152 -19.72 -30.34 32.49
C TYR A 152 -19.35 -28.89 32.18
N GLU A 153 -18.70 -28.63 31.04
CA GLU A 153 -18.20 -27.32 30.63
C GLU A 153 -19.31 -26.26 30.62
N VAL A 154 -20.51 -26.62 30.14
CA VAL A 154 -21.68 -25.73 30.12
C VAL A 154 -22.14 -25.35 31.53
N ALA A 155 -22.21 -26.31 32.45
CA ALA A 155 -22.68 -26.08 33.82
C ALA A 155 -21.67 -25.28 34.67
N LEU A 156 -20.38 -25.38 34.36
CA LEU A 156 -19.30 -24.65 35.02
C LEU A 156 -19.01 -23.27 34.38
N LEU A 157 -19.69 -22.91 33.28
CA LEU A 157 -19.29 -21.79 32.43
C LEU A 157 -19.35 -20.42 33.14
N SER A 158 -20.34 -20.17 34.01
CA SER A 158 -20.44 -18.91 34.76
C SER A 158 -19.26 -18.72 35.72
N VAL A 159 -18.84 -19.77 36.45
CA VAL A 159 -17.69 -19.71 37.36
C VAL A 159 -16.36 -19.70 36.61
N TYR A 160 -16.28 -20.35 35.44
CA TYR A 160 -15.14 -20.22 34.52
C TYR A 160 -14.92 -18.76 34.11
N VAL A 161 -15.98 -18.05 33.70
CA VAL A 161 -15.90 -16.63 33.30
C VAL A 161 -15.41 -15.75 34.45
N GLN A 162 -15.88 -15.97 35.67
CA GLN A 162 -15.41 -15.21 36.84
C GLN A 162 -13.90 -15.42 37.06
N ALA A 163 -13.43 -16.66 37.06
CA ALA A 163 -12.02 -16.97 37.23
C ALA A 163 -11.15 -16.43 36.08
N ALA A 164 -11.63 -16.53 34.83
CA ALA A 164 -10.98 -15.95 33.66
C ALA A 164 -10.87 -14.42 33.77
N ASN A 165 -11.96 -13.74 34.15
CA ASN A 165 -11.99 -12.29 34.37
C ASN A 165 -10.96 -11.84 35.42
N LEU A 166 -10.85 -12.58 36.53
CA LEU A 166 -9.84 -12.32 37.55
C LEU A 166 -8.41 -12.53 37.03
N HIS A 167 -8.18 -13.58 36.23
CA HIS A 167 -6.86 -13.89 35.67
C HIS A 167 -6.39 -12.83 34.68
N LEU A 168 -7.28 -12.36 33.80
CA LEU A 168 -7.00 -11.23 32.92
C LEU A 168 -6.71 -9.95 33.71
N SER A 169 -7.41 -9.71 34.83
CA SER A 169 -7.12 -8.58 35.71
C SER A 169 -5.69 -8.61 36.26
N ILE A 170 -5.27 -9.70 36.92
CA ILE A 170 -3.93 -9.72 37.54
C ILE A 170 -2.80 -9.70 36.51
N LEU A 171 -3.03 -10.26 35.31
CA LEU A 171 -2.07 -10.21 34.20
C LEU A 171 -1.97 -8.80 33.59
N ARG A 172 -3.06 -8.03 33.55
CA ARG A 172 -3.02 -6.59 33.28
C ARG A 172 -2.28 -5.86 34.39
N ASP A 173 -2.52 -6.19 35.66
CA ASP A 173 -1.92 -5.50 36.80
C ASP A 173 -0.38 -5.63 36.79
N VAL A 174 0.17 -6.84 36.56
CA VAL A 174 1.64 -6.99 36.38
C VAL A 174 2.16 -6.29 35.12
N SER A 175 1.35 -6.15 34.08
CA SER A 175 1.71 -5.40 32.86
C SER A 175 1.78 -3.88 33.10
N VAL A 176 1.08 -3.35 34.11
CA VAL A 176 1.04 -1.92 34.48
C VAL A 176 2.03 -1.58 35.60
N PHE A 177 2.17 -2.48 36.57
CA PHE A 177 2.86 -2.23 37.84
C PHE A 177 4.11 -3.09 38.02
N GLY A 178 4.35 -4.10 37.19
CA GLY A 178 5.40 -5.10 37.38
C GLY A 178 6.81 -4.53 37.52
N GLU A 179 7.17 -3.51 36.73
CA GLU A 179 8.47 -2.83 36.84
C GLU A 179 8.62 -2.13 38.20
N ARG A 180 7.56 -1.46 38.65
CA ARG A 180 7.51 -0.83 39.98
C ARG A 180 7.54 -1.87 41.10
N TRP A 181 6.95 -3.05 40.91
CA TRP A 181 7.15 -4.21 41.80
C TRP A 181 8.55 -4.83 41.69
N GLY A 182 9.35 -4.48 40.67
CA GLY A 182 10.73 -4.96 40.48
C GLY A 182 10.86 -6.25 39.68
N TYR A 183 9.89 -6.57 38.80
CA TYR A 183 10.11 -7.51 37.71
C TYR A 183 11.00 -6.91 36.63
N ASP A 184 11.74 -7.76 35.93
CA ASP A 184 12.48 -7.40 34.72
C ASP A 184 11.53 -7.29 33.50
N THR A 185 11.98 -6.54 32.49
CA THR A 185 11.23 -6.27 31.27
C THR A 185 10.87 -7.53 30.47
N ALA A 186 11.70 -8.59 30.51
CA ALA A 186 11.39 -9.83 29.80
C ALA A 186 10.27 -10.61 30.49
N THR A 187 10.27 -10.68 31.82
CA THR A 187 9.16 -11.25 32.59
C THR A 187 7.86 -10.49 32.34
N ILE A 188 7.88 -9.15 32.35
CA ILE A 188 6.69 -8.32 32.08
C ILE A 188 6.15 -8.57 30.65
N ASN A 189 7.02 -8.57 29.63
CA ASN A 189 6.63 -8.86 28.25
C ASN A 189 6.04 -10.29 28.09
N ASN A 190 6.59 -11.28 28.80
CA ASN A 190 6.03 -12.62 28.82
C ASN A 190 4.63 -12.67 29.46
N ARG A 191 4.42 -11.99 30.60
CA ARG A 191 3.09 -11.89 31.24
C ARG A 191 2.07 -11.15 30.34
N TYR A 192 2.51 -10.14 29.59
CA TYR A 192 1.68 -9.43 28.61
C TYR A 192 1.34 -10.30 27.37
N SER A 193 2.27 -11.15 26.93
CA SER A 193 2.00 -12.16 25.89
C SER A 193 0.97 -13.21 26.38
N ASP A 194 1.10 -13.66 27.63
CA ASP A 194 0.09 -14.52 28.26
C ASP A 194 -1.27 -13.82 28.32
N LEU A 195 -1.33 -12.56 28.75
CA LEU A 195 -2.56 -11.74 28.80
C LEU A 195 -3.29 -11.71 27.45
N THR A 196 -2.60 -11.25 26.40
CA THR A 196 -3.18 -11.09 25.06
C THR A 196 -3.60 -12.44 24.45
N SER A 197 -2.81 -13.50 24.65
CA SER A 197 -3.18 -14.85 24.24
C SER A 197 -4.43 -15.37 24.98
N LEU A 198 -4.50 -15.16 26.30
CA LEU A 198 -5.59 -15.64 27.15
C LEU A 198 -6.89 -14.86 26.95
N ILE A 199 -6.87 -13.57 26.60
CA ILE A 199 -8.06 -12.82 26.16
C ILE A 199 -8.77 -13.62 25.06
N HIS A 200 -8.03 -14.07 24.04
CA HIS A 200 -8.60 -14.85 22.94
C HIS A 200 -9.04 -16.26 23.35
N VAL A 201 -8.21 -16.98 24.14
CA VAL A 201 -8.52 -18.36 24.58
C VAL A 201 -9.77 -18.40 25.44
N TYR A 202 -9.89 -17.49 26.42
CA TYR A 202 -11.05 -17.41 27.31
C TYR A 202 -12.29 -16.94 26.56
N THR A 203 -12.17 -15.93 25.69
CA THR A 203 -13.29 -15.47 24.85
C THR A 203 -13.87 -16.60 24.01
N ASN A 204 -13.02 -17.30 23.24
CA ASN A 204 -13.46 -18.37 22.35
C ASN A 204 -14.08 -19.53 23.14
N HIS A 205 -13.43 -20.00 24.22
CA HIS A 205 -13.98 -21.08 25.04
C HIS A 205 -15.37 -20.73 25.60
N CYS A 206 -15.58 -19.49 26.06
CA CYS A 206 -16.87 -19.08 26.61
C CYS A 206 -17.96 -19.06 25.53
N VAL A 207 -17.67 -18.51 24.36
CA VAL A 207 -18.62 -18.42 23.24
C VAL A 207 -18.91 -19.80 22.64
N ASP A 208 -17.90 -20.65 22.45
CA ASP A 208 -18.09 -22.00 21.92
C ASP A 208 -18.92 -22.87 22.87
N THR A 209 -18.65 -22.79 24.17
CA THR A 209 -19.38 -23.54 25.21
C THR A 209 -20.81 -23.01 25.36
N TYR A 210 -21.03 -21.70 25.33
CA TYR A 210 -22.37 -21.10 25.29
C TYR A 210 -23.15 -21.58 24.05
N ASN A 211 -22.55 -21.49 22.86
CA ASN A 211 -23.18 -21.93 21.61
C ASN A 211 -23.43 -23.44 21.60
N GLN A 212 -22.59 -24.25 22.25
CA GLN A 212 -22.82 -25.68 22.42
C GLN A 212 -24.00 -25.95 23.36
N GLY A 213 -24.04 -25.30 24.52
CA GLY A 213 -25.15 -25.43 25.48
C GLY A 213 -26.49 -24.99 24.89
N LEU A 214 -26.51 -23.84 24.19
CA LEU A 214 -27.69 -23.30 23.54
C LEU A 214 -28.25 -24.26 22.47
N ARG A 215 -27.37 -24.82 21.61
CA ARG A 215 -27.76 -25.82 20.59
C ARG A 215 -28.30 -27.12 21.18
N ARG A 216 -27.84 -27.54 22.38
CA ARG A 216 -28.38 -28.73 23.08
C ARG A 216 -29.81 -28.52 23.59
N LEU A 217 -30.27 -27.26 23.71
CA LEU A 217 -31.61 -26.89 24.15
C LEU A 217 -32.57 -26.56 22.98
N GLU A 218 -32.14 -26.73 21.73
CA GLU A 218 -33.05 -26.63 20.58
C GLU A 218 -34.09 -27.75 20.62
N GLY A 219 -35.36 -27.40 20.49
CA GLY A 219 -36.48 -28.31 20.70
C GLY A 219 -37.55 -28.26 19.61
N ARG A 220 -38.73 -28.79 19.94
CA ARG A 220 -39.91 -28.86 19.06
C ARG A 220 -41.09 -28.09 19.62
N PHE A 221 -41.24 -28.08 20.95
CA PHE A 221 -42.36 -27.51 21.68
C PHE A 221 -42.09 -26.06 22.09
N LEU A 222 -43.13 -25.37 22.57
CA LEU A 222 -42.98 -23.99 23.03
C LEU A 222 -42.34 -23.95 24.43
N SER A 223 -42.57 -24.98 25.25
CA SER A 223 -41.83 -25.23 26.50
C SER A 223 -40.32 -25.24 26.29
N ASP A 224 -39.85 -25.89 25.24
CA ASP A 224 -38.42 -25.99 24.92
C ASP A 224 -37.85 -24.59 24.60
N TRP A 225 -38.63 -23.78 23.89
CA TRP A 225 -38.26 -22.40 23.57
C TRP A 225 -38.12 -21.53 24.82
N ILE A 226 -38.96 -21.73 25.85
CA ILE A 226 -38.83 -21.00 27.12
C ILE A 226 -37.49 -21.34 27.80
N VAL A 227 -37.13 -22.62 27.89
CA VAL A 227 -35.85 -23.05 28.50
C VAL A 227 -34.66 -22.53 27.69
N TYR A 228 -34.70 -22.66 26.37
CA TYR A 228 -33.71 -22.12 25.44
C TYR A 228 -33.54 -20.59 25.57
N ASN A 229 -34.65 -19.86 25.64
CA ASN A 229 -34.64 -18.40 25.80
C ASN A 229 -34.10 -17.98 27.18
N ARG A 230 -34.48 -18.70 28.24
CA ARG A 230 -33.99 -18.47 29.60
C ARG A 230 -32.49 -18.73 29.71
N PHE A 231 -31.99 -19.80 29.11
CA PHE A 231 -30.55 -20.07 28.98
C PHE A 231 -29.83 -18.95 28.23
N ARG A 232 -30.36 -18.54 27.06
CA ARG A 232 -29.86 -17.38 26.30
C ARG A 232 -29.79 -16.13 27.16
N ARG A 233 -30.86 -15.75 27.86
CA ARG A 233 -30.93 -14.53 28.69
C ARG A 233 -29.96 -14.60 29.86
N GLN A 234 -29.99 -15.68 30.64
CA GLN A 234 -29.18 -15.79 31.86
C GLN A 234 -27.69 -15.86 31.54
N LEU A 235 -27.26 -16.64 30.53
CA LEU A 235 -25.85 -16.68 30.15
C LEU A 235 -25.41 -15.48 29.31
N THR A 236 -26.30 -14.74 28.65
CA THR A 236 -25.92 -13.42 28.11
C THR A 236 -25.43 -12.53 29.25
N ILE A 237 -26.17 -12.50 30.36
CA ILE A 237 -25.85 -11.67 31.53
C ILE A 237 -24.65 -12.21 32.34
N SER A 238 -24.54 -13.52 32.58
CA SER A 238 -23.49 -14.10 33.43
C SER A 238 -22.23 -14.58 32.70
N VAL A 239 -22.23 -14.56 31.36
CA VAL A 239 -21.09 -14.99 30.51
C VAL A 239 -20.78 -13.92 29.47
N LEU A 240 -21.66 -13.72 28.47
CA LEU A 240 -21.31 -12.98 27.24
C LEU A 240 -21.06 -11.49 27.48
N ASP A 241 -21.86 -10.86 28.34
CA ASP A 241 -21.72 -9.45 28.70
C ASP A 241 -20.38 -9.16 29.38
N ILE A 242 -19.88 -10.09 30.21
CA ILE A 242 -18.56 -9.98 30.86
C ILE A 242 -17.45 -10.20 29.83
N VAL A 243 -17.59 -11.23 28.99
CA VAL A 243 -16.63 -11.56 27.92
C VAL A 243 -16.47 -10.39 26.93
N ALA A 244 -17.50 -9.57 26.70
CA ALA A 244 -17.42 -8.38 25.87
C ALA A 244 -16.45 -7.30 26.40
N PHE A 245 -16.11 -7.32 27.70
CA PHE A 245 -15.08 -6.46 28.30
C PHE A 245 -13.68 -7.08 28.27
N PHE A 246 -13.50 -8.37 27.95
CA PHE A 246 -12.18 -9.01 27.95
C PHE A 246 -11.12 -8.30 27.10
N PRO A 247 -11.44 -7.75 25.89
CA PRO A 247 -10.47 -6.97 25.11
C PRO A 247 -9.93 -5.73 25.84
N ASN A 248 -10.69 -5.15 26.77
CA ASN A 248 -10.29 -3.95 27.50
C ASN A 248 -9.16 -4.21 28.51
N TYR A 249 -8.88 -5.47 28.86
CA TYR A 249 -7.71 -5.81 29.70
C TYR A 249 -6.37 -5.62 28.98
N ASP A 250 -6.34 -5.53 27.65
CA ASP A 250 -5.11 -5.20 26.92
C ASP A 250 -4.71 -3.74 27.17
N ILE A 251 -3.78 -3.55 28.10
CA ILE A 251 -3.30 -2.25 28.53
C ILE A 251 -2.63 -1.42 27.43
N ARG A 252 -1.99 -2.05 26.43
CA ARG A 252 -1.34 -1.29 25.34
C ARG A 252 -2.39 -0.74 24.37
N THR A 253 -3.48 -1.47 24.19
CA THR A 253 -4.63 -1.01 23.39
C THR A 253 -5.53 -0.04 24.16
N TYR A 254 -5.64 -0.20 25.49
CA TYR A 254 -6.49 0.62 26.38
C TYR A 254 -5.73 1.11 27.64
N PRO A 255 -4.78 2.06 27.50
CA PRO A 255 -3.93 2.52 28.62
C PRO A 255 -4.67 3.39 29.65
N ILE A 256 -5.74 4.06 29.23
CA ILE A 256 -6.62 4.89 30.08
C ILE A 256 -8.01 4.26 30.20
N GLN A 257 -8.86 4.84 31.05
CA GLN A 257 -10.25 4.41 31.21
C GLN A 257 -10.94 4.20 29.84
N THR A 258 -11.65 3.09 29.67
CA THR A 258 -12.43 2.83 28.45
C THR A 258 -13.88 2.44 28.77
N ALA A 259 -14.81 2.79 27.87
CA ALA A 259 -16.24 2.57 28.06
C ALA A 259 -16.84 1.80 26.88
N THR A 260 -17.19 0.53 27.10
CA THR A 260 -17.86 -0.36 26.14
C THR A 260 -19.38 -0.24 26.26
N GLN A 261 -20.10 -0.22 25.12
CA GLN A 261 -21.57 -0.22 25.11
C GLN A 261 -22.10 -1.59 24.67
N LEU A 262 -22.90 -2.22 25.53
CA LEU A 262 -23.61 -3.45 25.24
C LEU A 262 -24.93 -3.09 24.52
N THR A 263 -25.09 -3.53 23.28
CA THR A 263 -26.23 -3.22 22.40
C THR A 263 -27.12 -4.43 22.12
N ARG A 264 -26.73 -5.62 22.58
CA ARG A 264 -27.55 -6.84 22.48
C ARG A 264 -28.91 -6.71 23.17
N GLU A 265 -29.91 -7.36 22.59
CA GLU A 265 -31.24 -7.48 23.16
C GLU A 265 -31.41 -8.81 23.93
N VAL A 266 -32.11 -8.76 25.06
CA VAL A 266 -32.57 -9.94 25.80
C VAL A 266 -34.09 -9.93 25.94
N TYR A 267 -34.69 -11.12 25.96
CA TYR A 267 -36.13 -11.33 25.84
C TYR A 267 -36.67 -12.01 27.09
N LEU A 268 -37.78 -11.51 27.64
CA LEU A 268 -38.45 -12.12 28.80
C LEU A 268 -39.18 -13.41 28.41
N ASP A 269 -39.45 -14.27 29.40
CA ASP A 269 -40.21 -15.50 29.17
C ASP A 269 -41.72 -15.23 28.99
N LEU A 270 -42.46 -16.24 28.52
CA LEU A 270 -43.91 -16.22 28.33
C LEU A 270 -44.60 -17.00 29.47
N PRO A 271 -44.97 -16.36 30.59
CA PRO A 271 -45.32 -17.02 31.86
C PRO A 271 -46.70 -17.71 31.88
N PHE A 272 -47.51 -17.57 30.84
CA PHE A 272 -48.87 -18.15 30.76
C PHE A 272 -48.95 -19.49 30.02
N ILE A 273 -47.80 -20.05 29.61
CA ILE A 273 -47.74 -21.31 28.87
C ILE A 273 -47.77 -22.48 29.86
N ASN A 274 -48.75 -23.37 29.70
CA ASN A 274 -48.85 -24.61 30.44
C ASN A 274 -49.36 -25.72 29.50
N GLU A 275 -48.43 -26.41 28.85
CA GLU A 275 -48.76 -27.44 27.85
C GLU A 275 -49.50 -28.66 28.45
N ASN A 276 -49.55 -28.80 29.77
CA ASN A 276 -50.31 -29.87 30.45
C ASN A 276 -51.83 -29.62 30.50
N LEU A 277 -52.30 -28.40 30.24
CA LEU A 277 -53.72 -28.00 30.35
C LEU A 277 -54.46 -27.95 29.01
N SER A 278 -53.83 -28.34 27.91
CA SER A 278 -54.42 -28.37 26.56
C SER A 278 -53.76 -29.47 25.73
N PRO A 279 -54.44 -30.05 24.71
CA PRO A 279 -53.76 -30.99 23.83
C PRO A 279 -52.60 -30.28 23.13
N ALA A 280 -51.38 -30.81 23.28
CA ALA A 280 -50.11 -30.18 22.85
C ALA A 280 -50.08 -29.69 21.39
N ALA A 281 -50.92 -30.24 20.51
CA ALA A 281 -51.19 -29.72 19.17
C ALA A 281 -51.76 -28.27 19.12
N SER A 282 -52.01 -27.63 20.27
CA SER A 282 -52.60 -26.29 20.41
C SER A 282 -51.59 -25.15 20.53
N TYR A 283 -50.31 -25.41 20.78
CA TYR A 283 -49.27 -24.37 20.86
C TYR A 283 -48.51 -24.21 19.51
N PRO A 284 -47.89 -23.04 19.25
CA PRO A 284 -46.88 -22.88 18.19
C PRO A 284 -45.66 -23.78 18.42
N THR A 285 -44.92 -24.11 17.36
CA THR A 285 -43.66 -24.86 17.48
C THR A 285 -42.51 -23.96 17.93
N PHE A 286 -41.43 -24.56 18.44
CA PHE A 286 -40.17 -23.87 18.77
C PHE A 286 -39.70 -22.92 17.65
N SER A 287 -39.66 -23.41 16.41
CA SER A 287 -39.17 -22.63 15.26
C SER A 287 -40.11 -21.48 14.89
N ALA A 288 -41.42 -21.66 15.02
CA ALA A 288 -42.38 -20.58 14.83
C ALA A 288 -42.25 -19.51 15.93
N ALA A 289 -41.96 -19.91 17.18
CA ALA A 289 -41.73 -19.01 18.29
C ALA A 289 -40.45 -18.19 18.10
N GLU A 290 -39.31 -18.83 17.87
CA GLU A 290 -38.02 -18.15 17.63
C GLU A 290 -38.11 -17.18 16.45
N SER A 291 -38.77 -17.58 15.35
CA SER A 291 -38.95 -16.71 14.17
C SER A 291 -39.93 -15.55 14.35
N ALA A 292 -40.89 -15.64 15.28
CA ALA A 292 -41.88 -14.59 15.53
C ALA A 292 -41.47 -13.63 16.65
N ILE A 293 -40.70 -14.13 17.62
CA ILE A 293 -40.33 -13.41 18.85
C ILE A 293 -39.01 -12.65 18.68
N ILE A 294 -38.01 -13.25 18.03
CA ILE A 294 -36.67 -12.68 17.94
C ILE A 294 -36.56 -11.76 16.72
N ARG A 295 -36.17 -10.51 16.97
CA ARG A 295 -35.94 -9.52 15.91
C ARG A 295 -34.73 -9.97 15.07
N SER A 296 -34.83 -9.87 13.75
CA SER A 296 -33.66 -10.03 12.87
C SER A 296 -32.65 -8.91 13.11
N PRO A 297 -31.32 -9.14 13.00
CA PRO A 297 -30.28 -8.14 13.27
C PRO A 297 -30.57 -6.76 12.65
N HIS A 298 -30.48 -5.71 13.46
CA HIS A 298 -30.89 -4.36 13.08
C HIS A 298 -30.01 -3.28 13.73
N LEU A 299 -30.02 -2.07 13.16
CA LEU A 299 -29.46 -0.90 13.84
C LEU A 299 -30.23 -0.64 15.14
N VAL A 300 -29.55 -0.17 16.18
CA VAL A 300 -30.15 0.10 17.49
C VAL A 300 -31.26 1.15 17.36
N ASP A 301 -32.41 0.85 17.96
CA ASP A 301 -33.53 1.76 18.07
C ASP A 301 -34.07 1.84 19.51
N PHE A 302 -34.69 2.98 19.82
CA PHE A 302 -35.17 3.32 21.15
C PHE A 302 -36.67 3.56 21.13
N LEU A 303 -37.37 2.97 22.08
CA LEU A 303 -38.82 3.04 22.18
C LEU A 303 -39.31 4.48 22.39
N ASN A 304 -40.26 4.91 21.55
CA ASN A 304 -40.98 6.17 21.72
C ASN A 304 -42.42 5.92 22.20
N SER A 305 -43.12 4.95 21.62
CA SER A 305 -44.44 4.55 22.12
C SER A 305 -44.86 3.19 21.59
N PHE A 306 -45.86 2.60 22.21
CA PHE A 306 -46.62 1.51 21.61
C PHE A 306 -48.11 1.74 21.82
N THR A 307 -48.89 1.49 20.77
CA THR A 307 -50.35 1.60 20.77
C THR A 307 -50.92 0.19 20.86
N ILE A 308 -51.58 -0.11 21.98
CA ILE A 308 -52.15 -1.41 22.32
C ILE A 308 -53.61 -1.46 21.90
N TYR A 309 -54.01 -2.58 21.30
CA TYR A 309 -55.38 -2.88 20.93
C TYR A 309 -55.96 -3.99 21.81
N THR A 310 -57.08 -3.73 22.47
CA THR A 310 -57.81 -4.74 23.25
C THR A 310 -58.70 -5.57 22.33
N ASP A 311 -58.54 -6.89 22.36
CA ASP A 311 -59.41 -7.87 21.71
C ASP A 311 -60.09 -8.74 22.80
N SER A 312 -61.11 -9.53 22.45
CA SER A 312 -61.81 -10.37 23.42
C SER A 312 -62.37 -11.65 22.84
N LEU A 313 -62.27 -12.73 23.62
CA LEU A 313 -62.88 -14.02 23.31
C LEU A 313 -63.69 -14.51 24.52
N ALA A 314 -64.94 -14.90 24.27
CA ALA A 314 -65.94 -15.13 25.32
C ALA A 314 -66.05 -13.93 26.29
N ARG A 315 -65.72 -14.13 27.58
CA ARG A 315 -65.73 -13.07 28.61
C ARG A 315 -64.36 -12.43 28.88
N TYR A 316 -63.31 -12.89 28.19
CA TYR A 316 -61.93 -12.53 28.47
C TYR A 316 -61.45 -11.48 27.47
N ALA A 317 -61.05 -10.31 27.96
CA ALA A 317 -60.49 -9.22 27.15
C ALA A 317 -58.99 -9.09 27.43
N TYR A 318 -58.19 -9.10 26.36
CA TYR A 318 -56.75 -9.31 26.37
C TYR A 318 -56.05 -8.38 25.35
N TRP A 319 -54.73 -8.31 25.41
CA TRP A 319 -53.87 -7.63 24.44
C TRP A 319 -53.95 -8.35 23.08
N GLY A 320 -54.81 -7.85 22.18
CA GLY A 320 -55.04 -8.44 20.86
C GLY A 320 -53.96 -8.16 19.82
N GLY A 321 -53.29 -7.02 19.95
CA GLY A 321 -52.20 -6.61 19.10
C GLY A 321 -51.64 -5.24 19.48
N HIS A 322 -50.58 -4.81 18.81
CA HIS A 322 -49.99 -3.48 19.01
C HIS A 322 -49.17 -2.98 17.82
N LEU A 323 -48.97 -1.67 17.77
CA LEU A 323 -47.97 -1.01 16.93
C LEU A 323 -46.85 -0.47 17.82
N VAL A 324 -45.59 -0.71 17.46
CA VAL A 324 -44.41 -0.12 18.12
C VAL A 324 -43.91 1.06 17.29
N ASN A 325 -43.60 2.17 17.96
CA ASN A 325 -42.93 3.31 17.35
C ASN A 325 -41.58 3.56 18.04
N SER A 326 -40.50 3.63 17.26
CA SER A 326 -39.13 3.82 17.74
C SER A 326 -38.39 4.94 16.99
N PHE A 327 -37.27 5.39 17.54
CA PHE A 327 -36.31 6.28 16.89
C PHE A 327 -34.91 5.64 16.84
N ARG A 328 -34.08 6.07 15.89
CA ARG A 328 -32.68 5.64 15.82
C ARG A 328 -31.81 6.40 16.83
N THR A 329 -30.64 5.85 17.14
CA THR A 329 -29.65 6.52 17.99
C THR A 329 -29.36 7.94 17.50
N GLY A 330 -29.40 8.93 18.39
CA GLY A 330 -29.11 10.33 18.07
C GLY A 330 -30.17 11.04 17.21
N THR A 331 -31.34 10.44 16.97
CA THR A 331 -32.45 11.10 16.25
C THR A 331 -33.74 11.13 17.09
N THR A 332 -34.50 12.20 16.91
CA THR A 332 -35.92 12.33 17.31
C THR A 332 -36.82 12.66 16.12
N THR A 333 -36.22 12.70 14.93
CA THR A 333 -36.86 12.81 13.62
C THR A 333 -36.89 11.44 12.96
N ASN A 334 -37.82 11.25 12.01
CA ASN A 334 -38.07 10.00 11.29
C ASN A 334 -38.50 8.83 12.20
N LEU A 335 -39.73 8.91 12.70
CA LEU A 335 -40.35 7.87 13.53
C LEU A 335 -40.46 6.55 12.75
N ILE A 336 -39.81 5.51 13.24
CA ILE A 336 -39.94 4.15 12.72
C ILE A 336 -41.24 3.57 13.28
N ARG A 337 -42.11 3.07 12.41
CA ARG A 337 -43.30 2.32 12.81
C ARG A 337 -43.11 0.85 12.47
N SER A 338 -43.38 -0.04 13.42
CA SER A 338 -43.44 -1.47 13.14
C SER A 338 -44.65 -1.80 12.25
N PRO A 339 -44.64 -2.97 11.59
CA PRO A 339 -45.89 -3.63 11.21
C PRO A 339 -46.82 -3.79 12.42
N LEU A 340 -48.11 -3.99 12.18
CA LEU A 340 -49.05 -4.39 13.21
C LEU A 340 -48.67 -5.78 13.73
N TYR A 341 -48.35 -5.87 15.02
CA TYR A 341 -48.19 -7.13 15.71
C TYR A 341 -49.55 -7.61 16.22
N GLY A 342 -49.92 -8.87 15.97
CA GLY A 342 -51.25 -9.38 16.29
C GLY A 342 -52.34 -8.70 15.47
N ARG A 343 -53.40 -8.23 16.13
CA ARG A 343 -54.59 -7.65 15.48
C ARG A 343 -55.05 -6.33 16.08
N GLU A 344 -55.71 -5.53 15.25
CA GLU A 344 -56.46 -4.34 15.65
C GLU A 344 -57.80 -4.76 16.27
N GLY A 345 -57.74 -5.19 17.54
CA GLY A 345 -58.91 -5.45 18.36
C GLY A 345 -59.72 -4.17 18.61
N ASN A 346 -61.06 -4.30 18.62
CA ASN A 346 -62.00 -3.19 18.73
C ASN A 346 -62.88 -3.26 19.99
N THR A 347 -62.56 -4.14 20.94
CA THR A 347 -63.31 -4.31 22.21
C THR A 347 -63.25 -3.05 23.07
N GLU A 348 -62.12 -2.34 23.03
CA GLU A 348 -61.90 -1.08 23.74
C GLU A 348 -61.16 -0.08 22.84
N ARG A 349 -61.10 1.20 23.26
CA ARG A 349 -60.30 2.20 22.55
C ARG A 349 -58.81 1.86 22.67
N PRO A 350 -58.01 2.04 21.60
CA PRO A 350 -56.57 1.78 21.66
C PRO A 350 -55.87 2.61 22.74
N VAL A 351 -54.96 1.98 23.48
CA VAL A 351 -54.22 2.61 24.58
C VAL A 351 -52.78 2.85 24.14
N THR A 352 -52.38 4.12 24.00
CA THR A 352 -50.98 4.46 23.70
C THR A 352 -50.19 4.63 24.97
N ILE A 353 -49.19 3.77 25.17
CA ILE A 353 -48.18 3.93 26.22
C ILE A 353 -47.01 4.74 25.63
N THR A 354 -46.76 5.90 26.20
CA THR A 354 -45.62 6.76 25.83
C THR A 354 -44.38 6.39 26.63
N ALA A 355 -43.28 6.18 25.92
CA ALA A 355 -41.93 6.22 26.46
C ALA A 355 -41.21 7.46 25.88
N SER A 356 -39.94 7.62 26.19
CA SER A 356 -39.03 8.33 25.29
C SER A 356 -37.62 7.76 25.46
N PRO A 357 -36.68 8.05 24.55
CA PRO A 357 -35.29 7.63 24.76
C PRO A 357 -34.68 8.22 26.05
N SER A 358 -35.10 9.43 26.45
CA SER A 358 -34.69 10.09 27.71
C SER A 358 -35.48 9.66 28.95
N VAL A 359 -36.68 9.09 28.79
CA VAL A 359 -37.56 8.59 29.86
C VAL A 359 -37.90 7.12 29.56
N PRO A 360 -36.92 6.21 29.69
CA PRO A 360 -37.09 4.82 29.31
C PRO A 360 -38.04 4.10 30.27
N ILE A 361 -38.82 3.16 29.74
CA ILE A 361 -39.49 2.14 30.54
C ILE A 361 -38.42 1.15 31.00
N PHE A 362 -38.30 0.97 32.31
CA PHE A 362 -37.29 0.11 32.93
C PHE A 362 -37.88 -1.13 33.63
N ARG A 363 -39.20 -1.18 33.82
CA ARG A 363 -39.90 -2.30 34.47
C ARG A 363 -41.34 -2.45 33.98
N THR A 364 -41.81 -3.68 33.92
CA THR A 364 -43.20 -4.04 33.62
C THR A 364 -43.77 -4.98 34.68
N LEU A 365 -44.98 -4.70 35.18
CA LEU A 365 -45.74 -5.63 36.03
C LEU A 365 -46.97 -6.13 35.25
N SER A 366 -46.92 -7.39 34.81
CA SER A 366 -47.90 -7.98 33.90
C SER A 366 -48.96 -8.80 34.64
N TYR A 367 -50.22 -8.63 34.25
CA TYR A 367 -51.33 -9.50 34.61
C TYR A 367 -51.63 -10.41 33.42
N ILE A 368 -51.47 -11.72 33.62
CA ILE A 368 -51.60 -12.72 32.57
C ILE A 368 -52.86 -13.56 32.75
N THR A 369 -53.27 -14.20 31.66
CA THR A 369 -54.37 -15.17 31.60
C THR A 369 -53.85 -16.39 30.85
N GLY A 370 -54.18 -17.59 31.31
CA GLY A 370 -53.68 -18.86 30.77
C GLY A 370 -54.80 -19.78 30.36
N LEU A 371 -54.52 -20.73 29.47
CA LEU A 371 -55.50 -21.72 29.03
C LEU A 371 -55.89 -22.63 30.20
N ASP A 372 -57.20 -22.76 30.41
CA ASP A 372 -57.81 -23.78 31.25
C ASP A 372 -59.11 -24.29 30.60
N ASN A 373 -59.76 -25.29 31.21
CA ASN A 373 -60.99 -25.92 30.68
C ASN A 373 -62.18 -24.94 30.49
N SER A 374 -62.10 -23.72 31.01
CA SER A 374 -63.09 -22.65 30.96
C SER A 374 -62.61 -21.34 30.32
N ASN A 375 -61.28 -21.18 30.16
CA ASN A 375 -60.65 -20.00 29.59
C ASN A 375 -59.99 -20.32 28.23
N PRO A 376 -60.57 -19.86 27.10
CA PRO A 376 -60.02 -20.11 25.77
C PRO A 376 -58.89 -19.15 25.39
N VAL A 377 -58.37 -18.32 26.31
CA VAL A 377 -57.34 -17.31 26.05
C VAL A 377 -56.08 -17.53 26.89
N ALA A 378 -54.93 -17.50 26.24
CA ALA A 378 -53.61 -17.35 26.84
C ALA A 378 -52.95 -16.06 26.34
N GLY A 379 -52.54 -15.19 27.26
CA GLY A 379 -51.92 -13.90 26.93
C GLY A 379 -51.92 -12.90 28.09
N ILE A 380 -51.82 -11.62 27.75
CA ILE A 380 -51.76 -10.52 28.73
C ILE A 380 -53.11 -9.80 28.81
N GLU A 381 -53.68 -9.68 30.02
CA GLU A 381 -54.91 -8.91 30.28
C GLU A 381 -54.64 -7.47 30.75
N GLY A 382 -53.43 -7.16 31.20
CA GLY A 382 -53.03 -5.83 31.64
C GLY A 382 -51.55 -5.74 31.98
N VAL A 383 -50.97 -4.54 31.91
CA VAL A 383 -49.58 -4.28 32.29
C VAL A 383 -49.46 -2.89 32.93
N GLU A 384 -48.72 -2.79 34.02
CA GLU A 384 -48.16 -1.52 34.50
C GLU A 384 -46.73 -1.33 33.95
N PHE A 385 -46.51 -0.23 33.25
CA PHE A 385 -45.22 0.21 32.73
C PHE A 385 -44.66 1.29 33.64
N GLN A 386 -43.48 1.06 34.21
CA GLN A 386 -42.78 2.05 35.03
C GLN A 386 -41.62 2.65 34.22
N ASN A 387 -41.65 3.98 34.09
CA ASN A 387 -40.56 4.78 33.57
C ASN A 387 -39.95 5.64 34.69
N THR A 388 -38.88 6.38 34.41
CA THR A 388 -38.11 7.12 35.42
C THR A 388 -38.85 8.28 36.11
N ILE A 389 -40.05 8.67 35.62
CA ILE A 389 -40.83 9.82 36.12
C ILE A 389 -42.26 9.39 36.54
N SER A 390 -42.86 8.41 35.86
CA SER A 390 -44.26 8.04 36.01
C SER A 390 -44.53 6.56 35.75
N ARG A 391 -45.76 6.13 36.08
CA ARG A 391 -46.30 4.81 35.72
C ARG A 391 -47.49 4.97 34.78
N SER A 392 -47.57 4.10 33.77
CA SER A 392 -48.69 4.02 32.84
C SER A 392 -49.31 2.62 32.92
N ILE A 393 -50.64 2.52 32.95
CA ILE A 393 -51.33 1.23 33.15
C ILE A 393 -52.21 0.93 31.94
N TYR A 394 -51.94 -0.18 31.26
CA TYR A 394 -52.87 -0.82 30.35
C TYR A 394 -53.77 -1.76 31.16
N ARG A 395 -55.06 -1.42 31.26
CA ARG A 395 -56.13 -2.17 31.97
C ARG A 395 -55.91 -2.37 33.49
N LYS A 396 -54.86 -3.09 33.90
CA LYS A 396 -54.52 -3.39 35.31
C LYS A 396 -53.04 -3.77 35.47
N SER A 397 -52.49 -3.55 36.66
CA SER A 397 -51.19 -4.09 37.09
C SER A 397 -51.33 -5.58 37.48
N GLY A 398 -50.21 -6.31 37.59
CA GLY A 398 -50.23 -7.74 37.93
C GLY A 398 -48.99 -8.23 38.68
N PRO A 399 -48.96 -9.52 39.07
CA PRO A 399 -47.91 -10.06 39.94
C PRO A 399 -46.61 -10.43 39.21
N ILE A 400 -46.61 -10.52 37.87
CA ILE A 400 -45.42 -10.92 37.11
C ILE A 400 -44.54 -9.69 36.86
N ASP A 401 -43.45 -9.59 37.62
CA ASP A 401 -42.52 -8.47 37.59
C ASP A 401 -41.29 -8.79 36.72
N SER A 402 -40.98 -7.93 35.74
CA SER A 402 -39.78 -8.08 34.90
C SER A 402 -38.47 -8.10 35.69
N PHE A 403 -38.43 -7.49 36.89
CA PHE A 403 -37.25 -7.54 37.76
C PHE A 403 -36.93 -8.94 38.33
N SER A 404 -37.86 -9.90 38.25
CA SER A 404 -37.54 -11.30 38.57
C SER A 404 -36.59 -11.94 37.55
N GLU A 405 -36.53 -11.42 36.32
CA GLU A 405 -35.69 -11.92 35.23
C GLU A 405 -34.57 -10.93 34.84
N LEU A 406 -34.80 -9.62 35.01
CA LEU A 406 -33.88 -8.52 34.71
C LEU A 406 -33.80 -7.55 35.91
N PRO A 407 -33.12 -7.92 37.00
CA PRO A 407 -33.01 -7.07 38.19
C PRO A 407 -32.21 -5.78 37.91
N PRO A 408 -32.29 -4.77 38.81
CA PRO A 408 -31.42 -3.59 38.75
C PRO A 408 -29.94 -3.99 38.85
N GLN A 409 -29.06 -3.26 38.16
CA GLN A 409 -27.61 -3.42 38.27
C GLN A 409 -27.03 -2.76 39.53
N ASP A 410 -27.82 -1.92 40.19
CA ASP A 410 -27.52 -1.33 41.48
C ASP A 410 -28.80 -1.29 42.33
N ALA A 411 -28.88 -2.21 43.31
CA ALA A 411 -30.00 -2.31 44.24
C ALA A 411 -29.87 -1.38 45.46
N SER A 412 -28.76 -0.63 45.60
CA SER A 412 -28.56 0.32 46.70
C SER A 412 -29.29 1.65 46.50
N VAL A 413 -29.63 1.97 45.25
CA VAL A 413 -30.36 3.18 44.83
C VAL A 413 -31.80 2.84 44.41
N SER A 414 -32.62 3.87 44.16
CA SER A 414 -33.98 3.63 43.68
C SER A 414 -33.97 2.94 42.30
N PRO A 415 -34.93 2.05 41.97
CA PRO A 415 -34.92 1.33 40.70
C PRO A 415 -34.93 2.22 39.45
N ALA A 416 -35.50 3.43 39.54
CA ALA A 416 -35.45 4.42 38.46
C ALA A 416 -34.05 4.95 38.15
N ILE A 417 -33.09 4.79 39.08
CA ILE A 417 -31.67 5.13 38.92
C ILE A 417 -30.84 3.86 38.68
N GLY A 418 -31.15 2.77 39.39
CA GLY A 418 -30.37 1.54 39.44
C GLY A 418 -30.72 0.45 38.42
N TYR A 419 -31.73 0.65 37.56
CA TYR A 419 -32.12 -0.32 36.52
C TYR A 419 -30.93 -0.77 35.65
N SER A 420 -30.96 -2.00 35.14
CA SER A 420 -29.94 -2.55 34.23
C SER A 420 -30.30 -2.39 32.75
N HIS A 421 -31.60 -2.49 32.43
CA HIS A 421 -32.10 -2.56 31.06
C HIS A 421 -33.22 -1.55 30.80
N ARG A 422 -33.37 -1.17 29.53
CA ARG A 422 -34.49 -0.36 29.02
C ARG A 422 -35.29 -1.18 28.00
N LEU A 423 -36.61 -1.04 28.04
CA LEU A 423 -37.50 -1.65 27.04
C LEU A 423 -37.25 -0.96 25.68
N CYS A 424 -36.76 -1.69 24.68
CA CYS A 424 -36.55 -1.16 23.34
C CYS A 424 -37.69 -1.51 22.38
N HIS A 425 -38.28 -2.71 22.51
CA HIS A 425 -39.28 -3.19 21.57
C HIS A 425 -40.23 -4.22 22.22
N ALA A 426 -41.34 -4.53 21.56
CA ALA A 426 -42.20 -5.66 21.90
C ALA A 426 -42.55 -6.44 20.63
N THR A 427 -42.37 -7.76 20.64
CA THR A 427 -42.79 -8.68 19.57
C THR A 427 -44.02 -9.48 20.03
N PHE A 428 -44.58 -10.31 19.15
CA PHE A 428 -45.87 -10.96 19.41
C PHE A 428 -45.97 -12.35 18.77
N LEU A 429 -46.32 -13.33 19.60
CA LEU A 429 -46.64 -14.69 19.20
C LEU A 429 -48.16 -14.87 19.15
N GLU A 430 -48.73 -15.01 17.94
CA GLU A 430 -50.16 -15.26 17.75
C GLU A 430 -50.44 -16.71 17.33
N ARG A 431 -51.52 -17.29 17.86
CA ARG A 431 -52.23 -18.40 17.20
C ARG A 431 -53.70 -18.09 17.01
N ILE A 432 -54.20 -18.41 15.81
CA ILE A 432 -55.52 -18.01 15.32
C ILE A 432 -56.54 -19.15 15.37
N SER A 433 -56.09 -20.39 15.19
CA SER A 433 -56.94 -21.57 15.09
C SER A 433 -56.93 -22.40 16.39
N GLY A 434 -58.10 -22.49 17.03
CA GLY A 434 -58.31 -23.18 18.31
C GLY A 434 -58.33 -22.20 19.49
N PRO A 435 -57.84 -22.61 20.67
CA PRO A 435 -57.59 -21.70 21.79
C PRO A 435 -56.68 -20.54 21.36
N ARG A 436 -56.97 -19.36 21.89
CA ARG A 436 -56.33 -18.11 21.47
C ARG A 436 -55.03 -17.91 22.23
N ILE A 437 -53.92 -17.78 21.50
CA ILE A 437 -52.63 -17.42 22.07
C ILE A 437 -52.26 -16.03 21.55
N ALA A 438 -52.02 -15.10 22.47
CA ALA A 438 -51.73 -13.69 22.25
C ALA A 438 -50.55 -13.27 23.15
N GLY A 439 -49.36 -13.73 22.79
CA GLY A 439 -48.16 -13.61 23.60
C GLY A 439 -47.28 -12.44 23.21
N THR A 440 -47.41 -11.31 23.89
CA THR A 440 -46.44 -10.22 23.80
C THR A 440 -45.13 -10.62 24.49
N VAL A 441 -44.00 -10.49 23.79
CA VAL A 441 -42.66 -10.64 24.37
C VAL A 441 -41.95 -9.30 24.37
N PHE A 442 -41.45 -8.91 25.54
CA PHE A 442 -40.71 -7.66 25.71
C PHE A 442 -39.22 -7.87 25.41
N SER A 443 -38.67 -7.00 24.56
CA SER A 443 -37.24 -6.95 24.24
C SER A 443 -36.54 -5.81 24.97
N TRP A 444 -35.38 -6.10 25.53
CA TRP A 444 -34.66 -5.24 26.45
C TRP A 444 -33.19 -5.07 26.04
N THR A 445 -32.77 -3.84 25.75
CA THR A 445 -31.35 -3.52 25.57
C THR A 445 -30.74 -3.10 26.90
N HIS A 446 -29.46 -3.43 27.11
CA HIS A 446 -28.72 -2.97 28.28
C HIS A 446 -28.62 -1.44 28.29
N ARG A 447 -28.60 -0.82 29.48
CA ARG A 447 -28.65 0.65 29.58
C ARG A 447 -27.41 1.36 29.06
N SER A 448 -26.26 0.67 28.96
CA SER A 448 -25.03 1.25 28.39
C SER A 448 -25.16 1.58 26.91
N ALA A 449 -26.10 0.97 26.17
CA ALA A 449 -26.59 1.52 24.92
C ALA A 449 -27.37 2.82 25.20
N SER A 450 -26.65 3.95 25.19
CA SER A 450 -27.26 5.28 25.35
C SER A 450 -28.05 5.68 24.10
N PRO A 451 -29.18 6.42 24.23
CA PRO A 451 -29.87 7.07 23.11
C PRO A 451 -28.98 7.96 22.24
N THR A 452 -27.89 8.47 22.80
CA THR A 452 -26.90 9.36 22.20
C THR A 452 -25.55 8.64 22.09
N ASN A 453 -24.70 9.06 21.14
CA ASN A 453 -23.32 8.58 21.04
C ASN A 453 -22.39 9.67 21.58
N GLU A 454 -22.24 9.71 22.90
CA GLU A 454 -21.48 10.75 23.61
C GLU A 454 -19.99 10.39 23.72
N ILE A 455 -19.13 11.29 23.25
CA ILE A 455 -17.66 11.17 23.29
C ILE A 455 -17.13 12.06 24.41
N SER A 456 -16.38 11.42 25.33
CA SER A 456 -15.76 12.08 26.47
C SER A 456 -14.28 12.43 26.19
N PRO A 457 -13.79 13.60 26.64
CA PRO A 457 -12.38 13.98 26.50
C PRO A 457 -11.43 13.23 27.45
N SER A 458 -11.94 12.45 28.42
CA SER A 458 -11.14 11.86 29.50
C SER A 458 -11.04 10.33 29.48
N ARG A 459 -11.58 9.67 28.44
CA ARG A 459 -11.61 8.20 28.33
C ARG A 459 -11.72 7.74 26.88
N ILE A 460 -11.21 6.56 26.58
CA ILE A 460 -11.41 5.91 25.27
C ILE A 460 -12.88 5.53 25.12
N THR A 461 -13.61 6.23 24.26
CA THR A 461 -15.04 6.03 24.04
C THR A 461 -15.25 5.02 22.91
N GLN A 462 -15.87 3.87 23.19
CA GLN A 462 -16.18 2.85 22.19
C GLN A 462 -17.65 2.96 21.75
N ILE A 463 -17.90 3.15 20.45
CA ILE A 463 -19.25 3.23 19.85
C ILE A 463 -19.42 2.08 18.85
N PRO A 464 -20.24 1.05 19.15
CA PRO A 464 -20.60 0.00 18.19
C PRO A 464 -21.26 0.60 16.94
N TRP A 465 -20.86 0.16 15.75
CA TRP A 465 -21.35 0.77 14.50
C TRP A 465 -22.84 0.48 14.24
N VAL A 466 -23.41 -0.54 14.90
CA VAL A 466 -24.87 -0.76 14.97
C VAL A 466 -25.66 0.41 15.59
N LYS A 467 -24.98 1.36 16.24
CA LYS A 467 -25.57 2.62 16.72
C LYS A 467 -25.61 3.73 15.67
N ALA A 468 -25.33 3.44 14.40
CA ALA A 468 -25.63 4.33 13.27
C ALA A 468 -27.16 4.61 13.18
N HIS A 469 -27.54 5.74 12.56
CA HIS A 469 -28.94 6.10 12.37
C HIS A 469 -29.45 5.89 10.94
N THR A 470 -28.57 5.75 9.97
CA THR A 470 -28.89 5.23 8.63
C THR A 470 -28.12 3.94 8.38
N LEU A 471 -28.71 3.06 7.55
CA LEU A 471 -28.02 1.92 6.95
C LEU A 471 -27.96 2.22 5.46
N ALA A 472 -26.76 2.22 4.87
CA ALA A 472 -26.60 2.50 3.44
C ALA A 472 -27.10 1.33 2.58
N SER A 473 -27.43 1.61 1.32
CA SER A 473 -27.89 0.56 0.40
C SER A 473 -26.80 -0.51 0.19
N GLY A 474 -27.20 -1.78 0.28
CA GLY A 474 -26.31 -2.94 0.23
C GLY A 474 -25.60 -3.28 1.54
N ALA A 475 -25.51 -2.35 2.51
CA ALA A 475 -25.01 -2.62 3.85
C ALA A 475 -25.96 -3.57 4.61
N SER A 476 -25.42 -4.32 5.56
CA SER A 476 -26.20 -5.28 6.35
C SER A 476 -25.69 -5.34 7.77
N VAL A 477 -26.62 -5.35 8.72
CA VAL A 477 -26.34 -5.73 10.10
C VAL A 477 -26.41 -7.26 10.17
N ILE A 478 -25.41 -7.89 10.79
CA ILE A 478 -25.34 -9.33 10.98
C ILE A 478 -25.22 -9.67 12.46
N LYS A 479 -25.69 -10.87 12.82
CA LYS A 479 -25.64 -11.35 14.20
C LYS A 479 -24.20 -11.35 14.72
N GLY A 480 -23.96 -10.71 15.85
CA GLY A 480 -22.65 -10.67 16.48
C GLY A 480 -22.17 -12.07 16.91
N PRO A 481 -20.85 -12.34 16.96
CA PRO A 481 -20.30 -13.65 17.30
C PRO A 481 -20.47 -14.03 18.79
N GLY A 482 -20.99 -13.13 19.63
CA GLY A 482 -21.26 -13.37 21.06
C GLY A 482 -20.30 -12.66 22.02
N PHE A 483 -19.13 -12.20 21.55
CA PHE A 483 -18.13 -11.49 22.37
C PHE A 483 -18.00 -9.99 22.06
N THR A 484 -18.87 -9.45 21.20
CA THR A 484 -18.90 -8.02 20.80
C THR A 484 -19.86 -7.18 21.65
N GLY A 485 -20.68 -7.80 22.51
CA GLY A 485 -21.72 -7.12 23.28
C GLY A 485 -22.96 -6.72 22.46
N GLY A 486 -23.02 -7.10 21.18
CA GLY A 486 -24.10 -6.81 20.25
C GLY A 486 -23.75 -7.21 18.81
N ASP A 487 -24.61 -6.81 17.87
CA ASP A 487 -24.46 -7.09 16.44
C ASP A 487 -23.41 -6.20 15.76
N ILE A 488 -23.00 -6.56 14.53
CA ILE A 488 -21.93 -5.89 13.77
C ILE A 488 -22.37 -5.62 12.32
N LEU A 489 -21.66 -4.76 11.59
CA LEU A 489 -21.98 -4.43 10.19
C LEU A 489 -21.01 -5.06 9.19
N THR A 490 -21.52 -5.34 7.99
CA THR A 490 -20.72 -5.69 6.80
C THR A 490 -21.41 -5.22 5.52
N ARG A 491 -20.80 -5.48 4.37
CA ARG A 491 -21.38 -5.16 3.06
C ARG A 491 -20.96 -6.14 1.96
N ASN A 492 -21.80 -6.25 0.92
CA ASN A 492 -21.65 -7.20 -0.18
C ASN A 492 -20.93 -6.66 -1.44
N SER A 493 -20.64 -5.35 -1.50
CA SER A 493 -20.13 -4.65 -2.70
C SER A 493 -19.11 -3.55 -2.29
N MET A 494 -18.92 -2.47 -3.05
CA MET A 494 -18.12 -1.27 -2.68
C MET A 494 -19.04 -0.05 -2.47
N GLY A 495 -18.81 0.77 -1.43
CA GLY A 495 -19.87 1.66 -0.87
C GLY A 495 -19.78 1.94 0.64
N GLU A 496 -20.65 2.84 1.12
CA GLU A 496 -20.78 3.26 2.52
C GLU A 496 -21.48 2.20 3.39
N LEU A 497 -21.25 2.22 4.71
CA LEU A 497 -22.01 1.43 5.68
C LEU A 497 -23.31 2.12 6.12
N GLY A 498 -23.27 3.43 6.26
CA GLY A 498 -24.31 4.24 6.90
C GLY A 498 -23.72 5.20 7.94
N THR A 499 -24.53 6.18 8.32
CA THR A 499 -24.12 7.40 9.01
C THR A 499 -24.23 7.24 10.53
N LEU A 500 -23.10 7.45 11.21
CA LEU A 500 -22.98 7.44 12.65
C LEU A 500 -22.89 8.88 13.17
N ARG A 501 -23.93 9.34 13.84
CA ARG A 501 -23.96 10.64 14.53
C ARG A 501 -23.36 10.54 15.92
N VAL A 502 -22.54 11.51 16.30
CA VAL A 502 -21.89 11.61 17.62
C VAL A 502 -22.10 12.98 18.28
N THR A 503 -21.84 13.06 19.58
CA THR A 503 -21.85 14.31 20.34
C THR A 503 -20.64 14.38 21.26
N PHE A 504 -19.82 15.42 21.13
CA PHE A 504 -18.66 15.65 22.00
C PHE A 504 -19.09 16.40 23.26
N THR A 505 -18.78 15.85 24.43
CA THR A 505 -19.17 16.44 25.73
C THR A 505 -18.07 17.28 26.38
N GLY A 506 -16.86 17.28 25.81
CA GLY A 506 -15.72 18.06 26.27
C GLY A 506 -15.75 19.53 25.84
N ARG A 507 -14.80 20.31 26.36
CA ARG A 507 -14.54 21.67 25.85
C ARG A 507 -13.89 21.56 24.46
N LEU A 508 -14.39 22.33 23.50
CA LEU A 508 -13.89 22.34 22.13
C LEU A 508 -12.91 23.52 21.90
N PRO A 509 -11.99 23.43 20.93
CA PRO A 509 -11.71 22.26 20.10
C PRO A 509 -11.02 21.13 20.87
N GLN A 510 -11.26 19.88 20.48
CA GLN A 510 -10.65 18.70 21.10
C GLN A 510 -10.24 17.68 20.03
N SER A 511 -9.03 17.14 20.16
CA SER A 511 -8.43 16.21 19.20
C SER A 511 -8.53 14.76 19.68
N TYR A 512 -8.80 13.84 18.75
CA TYR A 512 -8.89 12.40 19.01
C TYR A 512 -8.21 11.61 17.89
N TYR A 513 -7.47 10.55 18.23
CA TYR A 513 -7.21 9.48 17.29
C TYR A 513 -8.47 8.64 17.10
N ILE A 514 -8.72 8.24 15.86
CA ILE A 514 -9.86 7.39 15.50
C ILE A 514 -9.36 5.99 15.21
N ARG A 515 -9.88 4.99 15.93
CA ARG A 515 -9.54 3.58 15.76
C ARG A 515 -10.78 2.76 15.46
N PHE A 516 -10.67 1.78 14.56
CA PHE A 516 -11.76 0.88 14.17
C PHE A 516 -11.39 -0.54 14.57
N ARG A 517 -12.31 -1.24 15.23
CA ARG A 517 -12.20 -2.69 15.45
C ARG A 517 -12.96 -3.42 14.34
N TYR A 518 -12.25 -4.27 13.60
CA TYR A 518 -12.74 -4.87 12.37
C TYR A 518 -12.23 -6.30 12.19
N ALA A 519 -12.87 -7.05 11.30
CA ALA A 519 -12.33 -8.29 10.73
C ALA A 519 -12.35 -8.19 9.19
N SER A 520 -11.38 -8.78 8.50
CA SER A 520 -11.32 -8.77 7.03
C SER A 520 -10.80 -10.07 6.45
N VAL A 521 -11.48 -10.59 5.42
CA VAL A 521 -11.10 -11.85 4.73
C VAL A 521 -9.92 -11.70 3.75
N ALA A 522 -9.47 -10.46 3.52
CA ALA A 522 -8.37 -10.13 2.61
C ALA A 522 -7.82 -8.73 2.94
N ASN A 523 -6.69 -8.35 2.34
CA ASN A 523 -6.26 -6.95 2.36
C ASN A 523 -7.30 -6.11 1.57
N ARG A 524 -7.86 -5.11 2.25
CA ARG A 524 -8.94 -4.24 1.75
C ARG A 524 -8.64 -2.80 2.12
N SER A 525 -9.27 -1.87 1.41
CA SER A 525 -9.21 -0.44 1.73
C SER A 525 -10.61 0.16 1.84
N GLY A 526 -10.66 1.31 2.49
CA GLY A 526 -11.86 2.10 2.70
C GLY A 526 -11.57 3.59 2.78
N THR A 527 -12.61 4.36 3.04
CA THR A 527 -12.52 5.81 3.20
C THR A 527 -13.43 6.24 4.34
N PHE A 528 -12.87 6.92 5.33
CA PHE A 528 -13.61 7.54 6.41
C PHE A 528 -13.89 9.01 6.08
N ARG A 529 -15.12 9.43 6.32
CA ARG A 529 -15.61 10.78 6.07
C ARG A 529 -16.31 11.30 7.31
N TYR A 530 -16.25 12.62 7.47
CA TYR A 530 -17.01 13.36 8.49
C TYR A 530 -17.55 14.66 7.87
N SER A 531 -18.32 15.44 8.62
CA SER A 531 -19.03 16.63 8.09
C SER A 531 -18.13 17.79 7.61
N GLN A 532 -16.81 17.66 7.66
CA GLN A 532 -15.84 18.57 7.03
C GLN A 532 -14.82 17.77 6.20
N PRO A 533 -14.32 18.31 5.07
CA PRO A 533 -13.15 17.74 4.41
C PRO A 533 -11.89 17.90 5.31
N PRO A 534 -10.87 17.03 5.19
CA PRO A 534 -10.68 16.01 4.16
C PRO A 534 -11.33 14.65 4.48
N SER A 535 -11.36 13.75 3.49
CA SER A 535 -11.65 12.33 3.71
C SER A 535 -10.36 11.54 3.92
N TYR A 536 -10.35 10.60 4.86
CA TYR A 536 -9.17 9.81 5.20
C TYR A 536 -9.23 8.41 4.57
N GLY A 537 -8.17 7.99 3.88
CA GLY A 537 -8.00 6.59 3.47
C GLY A 537 -7.78 5.69 4.69
N ILE A 538 -8.34 4.48 4.67
CA ILE A 538 -8.14 3.47 5.73
C ILE A 538 -7.76 2.14 5.10
N SER A 539 -6.71 1.53 5.65
CA SER A 539 -6.30 0.16 5.35
C SER A 539 -6.96 -0.83 6.32
N PHE A 540 -7.52 -1.91 5.76
CA PHE A 540 -8.06 -3.06 6.47
C PHE A 540 -7.30 -4.33 6.04
N PRO A 541 -6.09 -4.57 6.60
CA PRO A 541 -5.35 -5.82 6.43
C PRO A 541 -6.18 -7.08 6.67
N LYS A 542 -5.78 -8.21 6.07
CA LYS A 542 -6.40 -9.52 6.29
C LYS A 542 -6.23 -9.96 7.75
N THR A 543 -7.31 -10.44 8.37
CA THR A 543 -7.32 -10.97 9.75
C THR A 543 -7.89 -12.38 9.87
N MET A 544 -8.53 -12.90 8.81
CA MET A 544 -9.12 -14.24 8.75
C MET A 544 -9.19 -14.74 7.31
N ASP A 545 -9.47 -16.03 7.11
CA ASP A 545 -9.75 -16.60 5.80
C ASP A 545 -11.25 -16.54 5.42
N ALA A 546 -11.53 -16.56 4.12
CA ALA A 546 -12.90 -16.48 3.61
C ALA A 546 -13.68 -17.76 3.94
N GLY A 547 -14.77 -17.62 4.70
CA GLY A 547 -15.61 -18.72 5.15
C GLY A 547 -15.28 -19.25 6.55
N GLU A 548 -14.24 -18.73 7.21
CA GLU A 548 -13.98 -19.02 8.63
C GLU A 548 -15.05 -18.39 9.54
N PRO A 549 -15.33 -18.99 10.71
CA PRO A 549 -16.16 -18.36 11.73
C PRO A 549 -15.46 -17.14 12.34
N LEU A 550 -16.24 -16.11 12.70
CA LEU A 550 -15.74 -14.95 13.43
C LEU A 550 -15.37 -15.33 14.87
N THR A 551 -14.07 -15.47 15.15
CA THR A 551 -13.53 -15.72 16.49
C THR A 551 -12.91 -14.46 17.08
N SER A 552 -12.52 -14.49 18.36
CA SER A 552 -11.84 -13.37 19.02
C SER A 552 -10.56 -12.94 18.29
N ARG A 553 -9.86 -13.88 17.64
CA ARG A 553 -8.64 -13.61 16.85
C ARG A 553 -8.90 -13.05 15.46
N SER A 554 -10.12 -13.21 14.94
CA SER A 554 -10.51 -12.67 13.63
C SER A 554 -10.62 -11.14 13.65
N PHE A 555 -10.69 -10.52 14.84
CA PHE A 555 -10.77 -9.06 14.98
C PHE A 555 -9.41 -8.44 15.28
N ALA A 556 -9.07 -7.39 14.55
CA ALA A 556 -7.93 -6.51 14.79
C ALA A 556 -8.39 -5.04 14.87
N HIS A 557 -7.44 -4.14 15.09
CA HIS A 557 -7.66 -2.70 15.08
C HIS A 557 -6.89 -2.04 13.93
N THR A 558 -7.46 -0.97 13.37
CA THR A 558 -6.78 -0.05 12.44
C THR A 558 -7.03 1.39 12.92
N THR A 559 -6.02 2.25 12.89
CA THR A 559 -6.04 3.59 13.50
C THR A 559 -5.67 4.63 12.46
N LEU A 560 -6.43 5.73 12.38
CA LEU A 560 -6.03 6.90 11.61
C LEU A 560 -4.81 7.54 12.28
N PHE A 561 -3.70 7.59 11.54
CA PHE A 561 -2.42 8.14 12.03
C PHE A 561 -2.47 9.64 12.33
N THR A 562 -3.40 10.37 11.72
CA THR A 562 -3.60 11.80 11.98
C THR A 562 -4.72 11.98 13.00
N PRO A 563 -4.47 12.63 14.16
CA PRO A 563 -5.54 12.96 15.09
C PRO A 563 -6.49 13.99 14.45
N ILE A 564 -7.79 13.80 14.63
CA ILE A 564 -8.81 14.69 14.09
C ILE A 564 -9.26 15.66 15.19
N THR A 565 -9.12 16.95 14.91
CA THR A 565 -9.54 18.03 15.81
C THR A 565 -10.98 18.44 15.51
N PHE A 566 -11.89 18.18 16.46
CA PHE A 566 -13.29 18.53 16.32
C PHE A 566 -13.58 19.86 17.00
N SER A 567 -14.19 20.77 16.25
CA SER A 567 -14.58 22.13 16.70
C SER A 567 -16.09 22.30 16.87
N ARG A 568 -16.89 21.26 16.59
CA ARG A 568 -18.35 21.25 16.75
C ARG A 568 -18.75 20.21 17.80
N ALA A 569 -19.84 20.49 18.52
CA ALA A 569 -20.36 19.59 19.54
C ALA A 569 -21.07 18.35 18.96
N GLN A 570 -21.47 18.38 17.68
CA GLN A 570 -22.11 17.27 16.99
C GLN A 570 -21.49 17.11 15.60
N GLU A 571 -21.21 15.86 15.23
CA GLU A 571 -20.65 15.48 13.93
C GLU A 571 -21.33 14.20 13.43
N GLU A 572 -21.29 13.98 12.12
CA GLU A 572 -21.72 12.76 11.46
C GLU A 572 -20.53 12.10 10.76
N PHE A 573 -20.49 10.77 10.81
CA PHE A 573 -19.40 9.95 10.28
C PHE A 573 -19.93 8.89 9.32
N ASP A 574 -19.29 8.79 8.16
CA ASP A 574 -19.57 7.75 7.17
C ASP A 574 -18.29 6.94 6.91
N LEU A 575 -18.43 5.62 6.87
CA LEU A 575 -17.34 4.71 6.56
C LEU A 575 -17.65 3.95 5.27
N TYR A 576 -16.83 4.22 4.25
CA TYR A 576 -16.82 3.54 2.97
C TYR A 576 -15.90 2.31 3.08
N ILE A 577 -16.42 1.12 2.78
CA ILE A 577 -15.66 -0.14 2.89
C ILE A 577 -15.77 -0.96 1.59
N GLN A 578 -15.02 -2.04 1.49
CA GLN A 578 -15.16 -3.08 0.47
C GLN A 578 -15.85 -4.34 1.03
N SER A 579 -16.27 -5.23 0.15
CA SER A 579 -16.91 -6.49 0.53
C SER A 579 -15.94 -7.43 1.26
N GLY A 580 -16.43 -8.10 2.30
CA GLY A 580 -15.64 -9.01 3.15
C GLY A 580 -14.91 -8.34 4.32
N VAL A 581 -15.21 -7.07 4.59
CA VAL A 581 -14.85 -6.37 5.83
C VAL A 581 -16.06 -6.36 6.78
N TYR A 582 -15.83 -6.65 8.05
CA TYR A 582 -16.81 -6.61 9.14
C TYR A 582 -16.38 -5.55 10.15
N ILE A 583 -17.27 -4.61 10.49
CA ILE A 583 -17.00 -3.52 11.44
C ILE A 583 -17.81 -3.75 12.72
N ASP A 584 -17.10 -3.87 13.84
CA ASP A 584 -17.68 -3.93 15.19
C ASP A 584 -17.96 -2.51 15.70
N ARG A 585 -16.90 -1.73 15.90
CA ARG A 585 -16.98 -0.42 16.58
C ARG A 585 -15.90 0.55 16.14
N ILE A 586 -16.19 1.83 16.34
CA ILE A 586 -15.25 2.95 16.28
C ILE A 586 -14.89 3.37 17.72
N GLU A 587 -13.65 3.76 17.93
CA GLU A 587 -13.08 4.12 19.22
C GLU A 587 -12.43 5.50 19.09
N PHE A 588 -12.80 6.41 19.99
CA PHE A 588 -12.26 7.77 20.08
C PHE A 588 -11.26 7.80 21.22
N ILE A 589 -9.97 7.97 20.90
CA ILE A 589 -8.87 8.02 21.85
C ILE A 589 -8.51 9.51 22.02
N PRO A 590 -8.76 10.13 23.18
CA PRO A 590 -8.46 11.55 23.36
C PRO A 590 -6.95 11.79 23.28
N VAL A 591 -6.54 12.79 22.49
CA VAL A 591 -5.13 13.18 22.41
C VAL A 591 -4.77 13.99 23.65
N THR A 592 -3.84 13.47 24.44
CA THR A 592 -3.00 14.26 25.34
C THR A 592 -1.63 14.41 24.70
N ALA A 593 -0.97 15.56 24.90
CA ALA A 593 0.31 15.86 24.25
C ALA A 593 1.41 14.82 24.54
N THR A 594 1.31 14.11 25.67
CA THR A 594 2.19 12.98 26.03
C THR A 594 1.91 11.70 25.22
N PHE A 595 0.64 11.39 24.92
CA PHE A 595 0.26 10.14 24.25
C PHE A 595 0.60 10.15 22.76
N GLU A 596 0.41 11.29 22.09
CA GLU A 596 0.86 11.54 20.72
C GLU A 596 2.38 11.34 20.60
N ALA A 597 3.13 11.93 21.53
CA ALA A 597 4.59 11.80 21.59
C ALA A 597 5.07 10.36 21.81
N GLU A 598 4.50 9.63 22.78
CA GLU A 598 4.83 8.22 23.06
C GLU A 598 4.53 7.30 21.86
N TYR A 599 3.38 7.48 21.21
CA TYR A 599 2.96 6.65 20.07
C TYR A 599 3.84 6.86 18.83
N ASP A 600 4.12 8.12 18.48
CA ASP A 600 5.01 8.42 17.36
C ASP A 600 6.46 7.99 17.65
N LEU A 601 6.89 8.05 18.91
CA LEU A 601 8.19 7.53 19.34
C LEU A 601 8.29 6.01 19.16
N GLU A 602 7.30 5.22 19.57
CA GLU A 602 7.31 3.75 19.35
C GLU A 602 7.35 3.44 17.84
N ARG A 603 6.56 4.15 17.04
CA ARG A 603 6.52 4.01 15.58
C ARG A 603 7.89 4.32 14.95
N ALA A 604 8.51 5.43 15.32
CA ALA A 604 9.83 5.82 14.84
C ALA A 604 10.89 4.79 15.28
N GLN A 605 10.88 4.36 16.55
CA GLN A 605 11.81 3.37 17.07
C GLN A 605 11.70 2.02 16.33
N LYS A 606 10.49 1.58 15.97
CA LYS A 606 10.25 0.39 15.15
C LYS A 606 10.79 0.54 13.73
N ALA A 607 10.55 1.68 13.08
CA ALA A 607 11.03 1.96 11.73
C ALA A 607 12.56 2.00 11.65
N VAL A 608 13.22 2.69 12.59
CA VAL A 608 14.69 2.74 12.68
C VAL A 608 15.29 1.35 12.90
N ASN A 609 14.73 0.56 13.82
CA ASN A 609 15.21 -0.81 14.05
C ASN A 609 15.04 -1.73 12.84
N ALA A 610 14.07 -1.46 11.96
CA ALA A 610 13.82 -2.26 10.77
C ALA A 610 14.92 -2.11 9.68
N LEU A 611 15.72 -1.04 9.70
CA LEU A 611 16.78 -0.78 8.72
C LEU A 611 17.96 -1.78 8.81
N PHE A 612 18.24 -2.27 10.02
CA PHE A 612 19.44 -3.05 10.32
C PHE A 612 19.21 -4.56 10.21
N THR A 613 20.29 -5.30 9.92
CA THR A 613 20.33 -6.78 9.85
C THR A 613 20.18 -7.44 11.23
N SER A 614 20.67 -6.78 12.27
CA SER A 614 20.79 -7.32 13.62
C SER A 614 20.71 -6.22 14.69
N THR A 615 20.43 -6.61 15.93
CA THR A 615 20.24 -5.71 17.08
C THR A 615 21.47 -4.89 17.47
N ASN A 616 22.66 -5.27 17.01
CA ASN A 616 23.91 -4.50 17.19
C ASN A 616 24.08 -3.37 16.16
N GLN A 617 23.16 -3.22 15.20
CA GLN A 617 23.08 -2.10 14.24
C GLN A 617 24.32 -1.92 13.32
N LEU A 618 25.22 -2.90 13.25
CA LEU A 618 26.48 -2.82 12.50
C LEU A 618 26.34 -2.93 10.96
N GLY A 619 25.17 -3.30 10.45
CA GLY A 619 24.98 -3.50 9.01
C GLY A 619 23.54 -3.29 8.57
N LEU A 620 23.36 -2.62 7.43
CA LEU A 620 22.07 -2.45 6.76
C LEU A 620 21.61 -3.73 6.09
N LYS A 621 20.29 -3.94 6.03
CA LYS A 621 19.72 -4.95 5.11
C LYS A 621 19.96 -4.53 3.67
N THR A 622 20.27 -5.49 2.80
CA THR A 622 20.57 -5.23 1.38
C THR A 622 19.38 -4.68 0.60
N ASN A 623 18.15 -5.05 0.99
CA ASN A 623 16.91 -4.54 0.38
C ASN A 623 16.42 -3.19 0.92
N VAL A 624 17.05 -2.62 1.95
CA VAL A 624 16.80 -1.24 2.38
C VAL A 624 17.52 -0.32 1.40
N THR A 625 16.77 0.49 0.67
CA THR A 625 17.28 1.51 -0.25
C THR A 625 17.70 2.77 0.49
N ASP A 626 18.52 3.59 -0.14
CA ASP A 626 18.94 4.87 0.43
C ASP A 626 17.75 5.84 0.64
N TYR A 627 16.84 5.93 -0.33
CA TYR A 627 15.58 6.68 -0.22
C TYR A 627 14.74 6.25 1.01
N HIS A 628 14.69 4.95 1.32
CA HIS A 628 13.97 4.45 2.49
C HIS A 628 14.57 4.95 3.81
N ILE A 629 15.90 5.12 3.88
CA ILE A 629 16.57 5.69 5.06
C ILE A 629 16.18 7.16 5.22
N ASP A 630 16.06 7.92 4.14
CA ASP A 630 15.60 9.31 4.16
C ASP A 630 14.12 9.43 4.62
N GLN A 631 13.25 8.50 4.22
CA GLN A 631 11.86 8.46 4.72
C GLN A 631 11.77 8.13 6.21
N VAL A 632 12.56 7.18 6.70
CA VAL A 632 12.66 6.91 8.15
C VAL A 632 13.28 8.10 8.90
N SER A 633 14.19 8.85 8.26
CA SER A 633 14.72 10.10 8.78
C SER A 633 13.67 11.20 8.91
N ASN A 634 12.69 11.27 7.98
CA ASN A 634 11.56 12.21 8.10
C ASN A 634 10.68 11.86 9.30
N LEU A 635 10.35 10.58 9.48
CA LEU A 635 9.56 10.11 10.62
C LEU A 635 10.20 10.48 11.98
N VAL A 636 11.52 10.31 12.12
CA VAL A 636 12.26 10.72 13.33
C VAL A 636 12.31 12.24 13.51
N ALA A 637 12.43 13.01 12.42
CA ALA A 637 12.47 14.47 12.49
C ALA A 637 11.15 15.08 13.01
N CYS A 638 10.02 14.40 12.78
CA CYS A 638 8.69 14.83 13.20
C CYS A 638 8.32 14.50 14.66
N LEU A 639 9.16 13.77 15.40
CA LEU A 639 8.98 13.54 16.84
C LEU A 639 8.97 14.87 17.62
N SER A 640 8.21 14.94 18.71
CA SER A 640 8.11 16.16 19.52
C SER A 640 9.44 16.53 20.19
N ASP A 641 9.91 17.75 19.96
CA ASP A 641 11.06 18.33 20.68
C ASP A 641 10.72 18.70 22.14
N GLU A 642 9.44 18.74 22.52
CA GLU A 642 8.99 19.06 23.88
C GLU A 642 8.91 17.81 24.78
N PHE A 643 8.52 16.65 24.20
CA PHE A 643 8.21 15.44 24.97
C PHE A 643 9.15 14.26 24.73
N CYS A 644 9.88 14.22 23.61
CA CYS A 644 10.76 13.10 23.23
C CYS A 644 12.16 13.56 22.82
N LEU A 645 12.68 14.66 23.36
CA LEU A 645 13.93 15.28 22.88
C LEU A 645 15.14 14.33 22.94
N ASP A 646 15.28 13.57 24.04
CA ASP A 646 16.42 12.67 24.24
C ASP A 646 16.34 11.43 23.35
N GLU A 647 15.15 10.83 23.22
CA GLU A 647 14.92 9.65 22.39
C GLU A 647 14.92 10.01 20.90
N LYS A 648 14.40 11.18 20.52
CA LYS A 648 14.52 11.76 19.18
C LYS A 648 15.99 11.97 18.80
N ARG A 649 16.83 12.44 19.73
CA ARG A 649 18.29 12.57 19.50
C ARG A 649 18.92 11.19 19.26
N GLU A 650 18.62 10.20 20.11
CA GLU A 650 19.12 8.83 19.95
C GLU A 650 18.69 8.20 18.61
N LEU A 651 17.41 8.32 18.24
CA LEU A 651 16.90 7.84 16.95
C LEU A 651 17.52 8.58 15.77
N SER A 652 17.74 9.90 15.89
CA SER A 652 18.40 10.69 14.85
C SER A 652 19.85 10.23 14.63
N GLU A 653 20.57 9.90 15.71
CA GLU A 653 21.93 9.35 15.63
C GLU A 653 21.95 7.97 14.96
N LYS A 654 21.00 7.09 15.29
CA LYS A 654 20.83 5.77 14.64
C LYS A 654 20.51 5.88 13.16
N VAL A 655 19.61 6.78 12.75
CA VAL A 655 19.32 6.99 11.31
C VAL A 655 20.49 7.63 10.58
N LYS A 656 21.20 8.57 11.19
CA LYS A 656 22.45 9.12 10.64
C LYS A 656 23.54 8.04 10.51
N HIS A 657 23.58 7.06 11.41
CA HIS A 657 24.44 5.89 11.27
C HIS A 657 24.01 4.99 10.10
N ALA A 658 22.72 4.72 9.95
CA ALA A 658 22.18 4.00 8.80
C ALA A 658 22.55 4.69 7.48
N LYS A 659 22.38 6.02 7.35
CA LYS A 659 22.78 6.76 6.15
C LYS A 659 24.29 6.64 5.86
N ARG A 660 25.15 6.76 6.89
CA ARG A 660 26.61 6.50 6.72
C ARG A 660 26.93 5.09 6.22
N LEU A 661 26.23 4.06 6.71
CA LEU A 661 26.37 2.68 6.20
C LEU A 661 25.85 2.53 4.75
N SER A 662 24.89 3.38 4.33
CA SER A 662 24.42 3.48 2.94
C SER A 662 25.51 4.08 2.04
N ASP A 663 26.11 5.19 2.48
CA ASP A 663 27.24 5.84 1.79
C ASP A 663 28.46 4.91 1.71
N GLU A 664 28.78 4.17 2.78
CA GLU A 664 29.93 3.24 2.84
C GLU A 664 29.80 2.04 1.90
N ARG A 665 28.58 1.54 1.65
CA ARG A 665 28.33 0.44 0.68
C ARG A 665 28.16 0.93 -0.76
N ASN A 666 27.97 2.23 -0.97
CA ASN A 666 27.74 2.81 -2.28
C ASN A 666 29.08 3.03 -3.00
N LEU A 667 29.26 2.40 -4.16
CA LEU A 667 30.50 2.49 -4.92
C LEU A 667 30.57 3.71 -5.84
N LEU A 668 29.45 4.41 -6.05
CA LEU A 668 29.40 5.67 -6.79
C LEU A 668 30.24 6.74 -6.06
N GLN A 669 31.02 7.52 -6.83
CA GLN A 669 31.72 8.68 -6.28
C GLN A 669 30.78 9.89 -6.34
N ASP A 670 30.75 10.70 -5.28
CA ASP A 670 29.86 11.87 -5.18
C ASP A 670 28.37 11.54 -5.41
N PRO A 671 27.76 10.65 -4.59
CA PRO A 671 26.34 10.26 -4.74
C PRO A 671 25.35 11.42 -4.55
N ASN A 672 25.82 12.56 -4.03
CA ASN A 672 25.06 13.78 -3.76
C ASN A 672 25.39 14.92 -4.75
N PHE A 673 26.00 14.60 -5.91
CA PHE A 673 26.23 15.50 -7.05
C PHE A 673 26.90 16.85 -6.72
N ARG A 674 27.75 16.91 -5.69
CA ARG A 674 28.39 18.16 -5.23
C ARG A 674 29.55 18.62 -6.12
N GLY A 675 30.01 17.76 -7.02
CA GLY A 675 31.24 17.92 -7.80
C GLY A 675 31.13 17.48 -9.26
N VAL A 676 29.92 17.44 -9.83
CA VAL A 676 29.72 17.18 -11.27
C VAL A 676 30.65 18.09 -12.10
N ASN A 677 31.35 17.48 -13.06
CA ASN A 677 32.35 18.11 -13.93
C ASN A 677 33.59 18.74 -13.26
N ARG A 678 33.80 18.63 -11.94
CA ARG A 678 34.93 19.28 -11.25
C ARG A 678 36.29 18.60 -11.40
N GLN A 679 36.34 17.29 -11.64
CA GLN A 679 37.60 16.56 -11.80
C GLN A 679 37.65 15.88 -13.18
N PRO A 680 38.79 15.93 -13.90
CA PRO A 680 38.92 15.33 -15.23
C PRO A 680 38.52 13.85 -15.28
N ASP A 681 39.05 13.07 -14.33
CA ASP A 681 39.12 11.61 -14.43
C ASP A 681 38.32 10.87 -13.33
N ARG A 682 37.59 11.60 -12.47
CA ARG A 682 36.92 11.04 -11.29
C ARG A 682 35.60 11.76 -10.97
N GLY A 683 34.57 11.00 -10.59
CA GLY A 683 33.27 11.56 -10.22
C GLY A 683 32.26 11.55 -11.37
N TRP A 684 31.24 12.41 -11.27
CA TRP A 684 30.19 12.54 -12.29
C TRP A 684 30.58 13.49 -13.41
N ARG A 685 30.28 13.09 -14.65
CA ARG A 685 30.39 13.92 -15.85
C ARG A 685 29.01 14.13 -16.45
N GLY A 686 28.71 15.35 -16.88
CA GLY A 686 27.39 15.68 -17.40
C GLY A 686 27.40 16.77 -18.48
N SER A 687 26.34 16.81 -19.28
CA SER A 687 26.07 17.92 -20.20
C SER A 687 25.80 19.24 -19.45
N THR A 688 25.76 20.36 -20.18
CA THR A 688 25.65 21.72 -19.62
C THR A 688 24.32 22.02 -18.94
N ASP A 689 23.24 21.38 -19.39
CA ASP A 689 21.85 21.79 -19.09
C ASP A 689 21.26 21.05 -17.87
N ILE A 690 22.08 20.25 -17.21
CA ILE A 690 21.72 19.53 -15.99
C ILE A 690 21.60 20.49 -14.82
N THR A 691 20.50 20.40 -14.08
CA THR A 691 20.34 21.15 -12.82
C THR A 691 20.36 20.23 -11.61
N ILE A 692 20.92 20.74 -10.51
CA ILE A 692 21.09 20.02 -9.24
C ILE A 692 20.44 20.88 -8.17
N GLN A 693 19.47 20.31 -7.45
CA GLN A 693 18.67 21.06 -6.46
C GLN A 693 18.78 20.41 -5.08
N GLY A 694 18.73 21.24 -4.03
CA GLY A 694 18.90 20.82 -2.64
C GLY A 694 17.60 20.32 -2.01
N GLY A 695 17.15 19.13 -2.42
CA GLY A 695 15.92 18.49 -1.95
C GLY A 695 14.62 19.16 -2.41
N ASP A 696 13.52 18.42 -2.29
CA ASP A 696 12.15 18.88 -2.58
C ASP A 696 11.12 18.08 -1.74
N ASP A 697 9.88 17.95 -2.21
CA ASP A 697 8.82 17.19 -1.56
C ASP A 697 9.06 15.66 -1.56
N VAL A 698 9.89 15.16 -2.48
CA VAL A 698 10.20 13.72 -2.65
C VAL A 698 11.59 13.40 -2.11
N PHE A 699 12.61 14.13 -2.56
CA PHE A 699 14.02 13.96 -2.22
C PHE A 699 14.37 14.75 -0.95
N LYS A 700 15.15 14.14 -0.06
CA LYS A 700 15.69 14.80 1.15
C LYS A 700 17.06 15.42 0.93
N GLU A 701 17.78 14.93 -0.07
CA GLU A 701 19.16 15.28 -0.39
C GLU A 701 19.27 15.90 -1.78
N ASN A 702 20.49 16.10 -2.28
CA ASN A 702 20.68 16.63 -3.62
C ASN A 702 20.18 15.64 -4.68
N TYR A 703 19.28 16.08 -5.54
CA TYR A 703 18.82 15.30 -6.69
C TYR A 703 19.19 16.01 -8.00
N VAL A 704 19.11 15.28 -9.11
CA VAL A 704 19.49 15.76 -10.43
C VAL A 704 18.28 15.80 -11.37
N THR A 705 18.17 16.88 -12.14
CA THR A 705 17.18 17.05 -13.19
C THR A 705 17.87 17.06 -14.56
N LEU A 706 17.44 16.16 -15.43
CA LEU A 706 17.90 16.02 -16.81
C LEU A 706 16.80 16.55 -17.74
N PRO A 707 16.99 17.65 -18.48
CA PRO A 707 16.05 18.10 -19.50
C PRO A 707 16.20 17.31 -20.82
N GLY A 708 15.22 17.44 -21.70
CA GLY A 708 15.29 16.96 -23.08
C GLY A 708 16.25 17.78 -23.95
N THR A 709 16.50 17.30 -25.17
CA THR A 709 17.38 17.95 -26.15
C THR A 709 16.68 18.17 -27.48
N PHE A 710 17.04 19.24 -28.17
CA PHE A 710 16.54 19.58 -29.51
C PHE A 710 17.21 18.77 -30.63
N ASP A 711 18.37 18.15 -30.37
CA ASP A 711 19.11 17.31 -31.32
C ASP A 711 19.51 15.99 -30.63
N GLU A 712 19.10 14.86 -31.22
CA GLU A 712 19.43 13.50 -30.76
C GLU A 712 20.95 13.29 -30.58
N CYS A 713 21.76 14.07 -31.30
CA CYS A 713 23.21 13.99 -31.37
C CYS A 713 23.94 14.85 -30.32
N TYR A 714 23.18 15.71 -29.63
CA TYR A 714 23.59 16.40 -28.42
C TYR A 714 22.68 15.98 -27.26
N PRO A 715 22.70 14.70 -26.85
CA PRO A 715 21.86 14.21 -25.77
C PRO A 715 22.22 14.88 -24.45
N THR A 716 21.23 15.06 -23.59
CA THR A 716 21.47 15.31 -22.16
C THR A 716 21.99 14.03 -21.56
N TYR A 717 23.15 14.06 -20.91
CA TYR A 717 23.77 12.86 -20.32
C TYR A 717 24.37 13.12 -18.95
N LEU A 718 24.33 12.12 -18.08
CA LEU A 718 25.04 12.08 -16.81
C LEU A 718 25.71 10.70 -16.67
N TYR A 719 27.04 10.65 -16.59
CA TYR A 719 27.77 9.38 -16.52
C TYR A 719 28.89 9.36 -15.49
N GLN A 720 29.26 8.14 -15.09
CA GLN A 720 30.37 7.85 -14.19
C GLN A 720 30.97 6.48 -14.52
N LYS A 721 32.31 6.38 -14.45
CA LYS A 721 33.01 5.09 -14.40
C LYS A 721 33.17 4.66 -12.95
N ILE A 722 32.85 3.41 -12.65
CA ILE A 722 33.16 2.76 -11.39
C ILE A 722 34.49 2.02 -11.58
N ASP A 723 35.53 2.44 -10.84
CA ASP A 723 36.88 1.88 -10.90
C ASP A 723 36.91 0.36 -10.72
N GLU A 724 37.73 -0.32 -11.52
CA GLU A 724 37.93 -1.77 -11.42
C GLU A 724 38.39 -2.21 -10.01
N SER A 725 39.17 -1.36 -9.34
CA SER A 725 39.68 -1.59 -7.98
C SER A 725 38.60 -1.67 -6.88
N LYS A 726 37.38 -1.19 -7.15
CA LYS A 726 36.22 -1.33 -6.24
C LYS A 726 35.42 -2.61 -6.49
N LEU A 727 35.65 -3.30 -7.60
CA LEU A 727 34.85 -4.45 -8.04
C LEU A 727 35.50 -5.76 -7.59
N LYS A 728 34.64 -6.72 -7.20
CA LYS A 728 35.04 -8.09 -6.88
C LYS A 728 34.77 -9.01 -8.06
N ALA A 729 35.74 -9.88 -8.35
CA ALA A 729 35.59 -10.90 -9.38
C ALA A 729 34.39 -11.83 -9.07
N TYR A 730 33.72 -12.31 -10.13
CA TYR A 730 32.61 -13.24 -10.08
C TYR A 730 31.46 -12.82 -9.14
N THR A 731 31.10 -11.53 -9.17
CA THR A 731 30.12 -10.93 -8.25
C THR A 731 29.07 -10.11 -9.02
N ARG A 732 27.81 -10.16 -8.58
CA ARG A 732 26.73 -9.31 -9.09
C ARG A 732 26.71 -7.99 -8.36
N TYR A 733 26.58 -6.93 -9.15
CA TYR A 733 26.35 -5.57 -8.68
C TYR A 733 24.99 -5.07 -9.17
N GLN A 734 24.39 -4.18 -8.40
CA GLN A 734 23.09 -3.58 -8.69
C GLN A 734 23.22 -2.06 -8.66
N LEU A 735 22.85 -1.41 -9.77
CA LEU A 735 22.50 0.00 -9.80
C LEU A 735 21.04 0.15 -9.38
N ARG A 736 20.70 1.12 -8.54
CA ARG A 736 19.31 1.47 -8.22
C ARG A 736 19.19 2.92 -7.79
N GLY A 737 17.97 3.41 -7.71
CA GLY A 737 17.67 4.74 -7.18
C GLY A 737 16.18 5.05 -7.18
N TYR A 738 15.85 6.32 -6.98
CA TYR A 738 14.48 6.80 -6.99
C TYR A 738 14.30 7.87 -8.08
N ILE A 739 13.24 7.73 -8.87
CA ILE A 739 12.83 8.64 -9.94
C ILE A 739 11.49 9.25 -9.53
N GLU A 740 11.44 10.56 -9.34
CA GLU A 740 10.17 11.26 -9.07
C GLU A 740 9.27 11.21 -10.31
N ASP A 741 9.80 11.65 -11.46
CA ASP A 741 9.19 11.47 -12.76
C ASP A 741 10.25 11.33 -13.85
N SER A 742 9.85 10.72 -14.97
CA SER A 742 10.68 10.64 -16.15
C SER A 742 9.91 10.30 -17.43
N GLN A 743 10.37 10.88 -18.53
CA GLN A 743 10.06 10.54 -19.90
C GLN A 743 11.36 10.36 -20.71
N ASP A 744 11.45 9.28 -21.49
CA ASP A 744 12.56 8.93 -22.39
C ASP A 744 13.96 8.84 -21.75
N LEU A 745 14.05 8.57 -20.44
CA LEU A 745 15.33 8.32 -19.76
C LEU A 745 15.89 6.95 -20.11
N GLU A 746 16.99 6.93 -20.85
CA GLU A 746 17.79 5.72 -21.08
C GLU A 746 18.83 5.57 -19.96
N ILE A 747 18.82 4.42 -19.27
CA ILE A 747 19.78 4.05 -18.23
C ILE A 747 20.65 2.91 -18.76
N TYR A 748 21.96 3.11 -18.83
CA TYR A 748 22.94 2.12 -19.29
C TYR A 748 23.85 1.62 -18.16
N LEU A 749 24.17 0.33 -18.24
CA LEU A 749 25.27 -0.31 -17.53
C LEU A 749 26.18 -1.03 -18.54
N ILE A 750 27.44 -0.61 -18.66
CA ILE A 750 28.38 -1.11 -19.67
C ILE A 750 29.63 -1.72 -19.01
N ARG A 751 29.95 -2.96 -19.38
CA ARG A 751 31.22 -3.64 -19.08
C ARG A 751 31.70 -4.45 -20.29
N TYR A 752 31.42 -5.76 -20.33
CA TYR A 752 31.71 -6.62 -21.49
C TYR A 752 30.79 -6.34 -22.70
N ASN A 753 29.62 -5.79 -22.40
CA ASN A 753 28.61 -5.29 -23.33
C ASN A 753 27.76 -4.24 -22.60
N ALA A 754 27.04 -3.41 -23.36
CA ALA A 754 25.99 -2.57 -22.80
C ALA A 754 24.74 -3.38 -22.47
N LYS A 755 24.13 -3.08 -21.32
CA LYS A 755 22.71 -3.29 -21.03
C LYS A 755 22.08 -1.91 -20.91
N HIS A 756 20.86 -1.73 -21.41
CA HIS A 756 20.12 -0.49 -21.20
C HIS A 756 18.63 -0.74 -21.00
N GLU A 757 17.98 0.22 -20.37
CA GLU A 757 16.53 0.28 -20.20
C GLU A 757 16.04 1.71 -20.43
N THR A 758 14.89 1.89 -21.09
CA THR A 758 14.23 3.18 -21.23
C THR A 758 13.11 3.27 -20.20
N VAL A 759 13.23 4.20 -19.26
CA VAL A 759 12.39 4.30 -18.07
C VAL A 759 11.45 5.49 -18.21
N ASN A 760 10.15 5.21 -18.16
CA ASN A 760 9.08 6.19 -18.19
C ASN A 760 8.25 6.05 -16.91
N VAL A 761 8.34 7.03 -16.02
CA VAL A 761 7.69 7.07 -14.70
C VAL A 761 6.80 8.30 -14.64
N PRO A 762 5.46 8.16 -14.61
CA PRO A 762 4.59 9.30 -14.43
C PRO A 762 4.74 9.85 -13.01
N GLY A 763 4.93 11.16 -12.86
CA GLY A 763 4.95 11.80 -11.56
C GLY A 763 3.63 11.56 -10.82
N THR A 764 3.66 10.79 -9.73
CA THR A 764 2.50 10.72 -8.85
C THR A 764 2.43 12.03 -8.10
N GLY A 765 1.50 12.90 -8.50
CA GLY A 765 1.07 13.99 -7.64
C GLY A 765 0.59 13.39 -6.33
N SER A 766 1.43 13.48 -5.29
CA SER A 766 1.02 13.30 -3.90
C SER A 766 -0.28 14.08 -3.71
N LEU A 767 -1.28 13.44 -3.10
CA LEU A 767 -2.64 13.95 -2.94
C LEU A 767 -2.70 15.13 -1.95
N TRP A 768 -1.99 16.21 -2.26
CA TRP A 768 -2.30 17.55 -1.81
C TRP A 768 -3.67 17.93 -2.36
N PRO A 769 -4.70 18.15 -1.53
CA PRO A 769 -5.82 18.96 -1.98
C PRO A 769 -5.26 20.35 -2.33
N LEU A 770 -5.69 20.91 -3.45
CA LEU A 770 -5.31 22.25 -3.96
C LEU A 770 -5.87 23.41 -3.09
N SER A 771 -5.86 23.25 -1.77
CA SER A 771 -6.52 24.10 -0.79
C SER A 771 -5.86 24.07 0.60
N ALA A 772 -4.54 23.96 0.64
CA ALA A 772 -3.74 24.24 1.84
C ALA A 772 -2.56 25.13 1.43
N GLU A 773 -2.45 26.32 2.01
CA GLU A 773 -1.23 27.13 1.91
C GLU A 773 -0.09 26.34 2.53
N SER A 774 0.95 26.02 1.75
CA SER A 774 2.09 25.25 2.25
C SER A 774 2.75 26.01 3.40
N PRO A 775 2.75 25.49 4.65
CA PRO A 775 3.42 26.15 5.75
C PRO A 775 4.91 25.91 5.59
N ILE A 776 5.58 26.81 4.87
CA ILE A 776 7.02 26.88 4.76
C ILE A 776 7.58 26.82 6.20
N GLY A 777 8.46 25.86 6.47
CA GLY A 777 9.09 25.74 7.79
C GLY A 777 9.85 27.02 8.14
N LYS A 778 10.17 27.25 9.42
CA LYS A 778 10.86 28.48 9.88
C LYS A 778 12.19 28.79 9.16
N CYS A 779 12.74 27.85 8.39
CA CYS A 779 13.98 27.96 7.64
C CYS A 779 13.84 27.84 6.10
N GLY A 780 12.62 27.76 5.53
CA GLY A 780 12.41 27.68 4.08
C GLY A 780 12.16 26.26 3.52
N GLU A 781 12.24 25.22 4.35
CA GLU A 781 12.07 23.83 3.92
C GLU A 781 10.57 23.42 3.80
N PRO A 782 10.23 22.45 2.92
CA PRO A 782 8.92 21.83 2.86
C PRO A 782 8.53 21.16 4.20
N ASN A 783 7.24 21.21 4.55
CA ASN A 783 6.73 20.56 5.77
C ASN A 783 6.60 19.04 5.58
N ARG A 784 7.70 18.32 5.82
CA ARG A 784 7.84 16.86 5.69
C ARG A 784 7.07 16.03 6.74
N CYS A 785 6.26 16.65 7.60
CA CYS A 785 5.49 15.98 8.65
C CYS A 785 4.01 15.75 8.30
N ALA A 786 3.63 15.90 7.02
CA ALA A 786 2.35 15.44 6.51
C ALA A 786 2.29 13.89 6.42
N PRO A 787 1.10 13.26 6.57
CA PRO A 787 0.98 11.82 6.80
C PRO A 787 1.08 10.97 5.52
N HIS A 788 2.28 10.76 4.99
CA HIS A 788 2.52 9.86 3.85
C HIS A 788 3.66 8.86 4.10
N LEU A 789 3.32 7.71 4.71
CA LEU A 789 3.65 6.36 4.22
C LEU A 789 3.06 5.30 5.18
N GLU A 790 2.15 4.46 4.69
CA GLU A 790 1.97 3.13 5.26
C GLU A 790 3.12 2.25 4.76
N TRP A 791 4.06 1.90 5.64
CA TRP A 791 5.04 0.86 5.32
C TRP A 791 4.35 -0.50 5.34
N ASN A 792 4.11 -1.06 4.15
CA ASN A 792 3.74 -2.45 3.98
C ASN A 792 4.95 -3.24 3.43
N PRO A 793 5.61 -4.08 4.25
CA PRO A 793 6.74 -4.91 3.78
C PRO A 793 6.34 -5.92 2.69
N ASP A 794 5.05 -6.23 2.56
CA ASP A 794 4.53 -7.22 1.60
C ASP A 794 4.08 -6.62 0.26
N LEU A 795 4.46 -5.36 -0.04
CA LEU A 795 4.13 -4.73 -1.33
C LEU A 795 5.04 -5.25 -2.46
N HIS A 796 4.94 -6.55 -2.75
CA HIS A 796 5.39 -7.12 -4.02
C HIS A 796 4.78 -6.34 -5.19
N CYS A 797 5.61 -5.96 -6.16
CA CYS A 797 5.17 -5.27 -7.38
C CYS A 797 4.08 -6.08 -8.09
N SER A 798 2.85 -5.58 -8.05
CA SER A 798 1.67 -6.25 -8.60
C SER A 798 1.49 -5.96 -10.10
N CYS A 799 2.43 -6.45 -10.91
CA CYS A 799 2.18 -6.57 -12.35
C CYS A 799 1.19 -7.71 -12.59
N ARG A 800 0.01 -7.39 -13.12
CA ARG A 800 -0.92 -8.40 -13.67
C ARG A 800 -0.41 -8.88 -15.03
N ASP A 801 -0.79 -10.11 -15.39
CA ASP A 801 -0.42 -10.73 -16.67
C ASP A 801 -0.81 -9.88 -17.89
N GLY A 802 0.15 -9.65 -18.79
CA GLY A 802 -0.12 -9.44 -20.22
C GLY A 802 -0.12 -8.03 -20.79
N GLU A 803 -0.07 -6.96 -19.97
CA GLU A 803 -0.01 -5.58 -20.48
C GLU A 803 1.41 -4.99 -20.41
N LYS A 804 1.78 -4.16 -21.39
CA LYS A 804 3.05 -3.40 -21.37
C LYS A 804 2.96 -2.30 -20.31
N CYS A 805 3.40 -2.60 -19.10
CA CYS A 805 3.45 -1.60 -18.02
C CYS A 805 4.39 -0.44 -18.39
N ALA A 806 3.90 0.80 -18.28
CA ALA A 806 4.77 1.91 -17.85
C ALA A 806 5.36 1.57 -16.47
N HIS A 807 6.48 2.17 -16.06
CA HIS A 807 7.01 1.93 -14.72
C HIS A 807 6.05 2.54 -13.68
N HIS A 808 5.23 1.68 -13.05
CA HIS A 808 4.30 2.05 -11.98
C HIS A 808 5.00 2.25 -10.62
N SER A 809 6.33 2.11 -10.59
CA SER A 809 7.18 2.24 -9.42
C SER A 809 8.20 3.34 -9.68
N HIS A 810 8.34 4.25 -8.72
CA HIS A 810 9.40 5.26 -8.68
C HIS A 810 10.78 4.67 -8.35
N HIS A 811 10.83 3.45 -7.77
CA HIS A 811 12.08 2.72 -7.58
C HIS A 811 12.44 1.96 -8.85
N PHE A 812 13.68 2.16 -9.34
CA PHE A 812 14.27 1.37 -10.42
C PHE A 812 15.50 0.59 -9.93
N SER A 813 15.83 -0.52 -10.59
CA SER A 813 17.05 -1.30 -10.32
C SER A 813 17.52 -2.06 -11.55
N LEU A 814 18.83 -2.03 -11.83
CA LEU A 814 19.45 -2.68 -12.99
C LEU A 814 20.71 -3.46 -12.56
N ASP A 815 20.77 -4.75 -12.90
CA ASP A 815 21.83 -5.68 -12.46
C ASP A 815 22.95 -5.85 -13.51
N ILE A 816 24.22 -5.89 -13.06
CA ILE A 816 25.39 -6.25 -13.89
C ILE A 816 26.28 -7.29 -13.20
N ASP A 817 26.84 -8.20 -14.01
CA ASP A 817 27.66 -9.33 -13.57
C ASP A 817 29.14 -9.08 -13.89
N VAL A 818 30.02 -9.12 -12.88
CA VAL A 818 31.48 -8.96 -13.03
C VAL A 818 32.14 -10.34 -13.15
N GLY A 819 32.99 -10.53 -14.16
CA GLY A 819 33.77 -11.75 -14.43
C GLY A 819 35.09 -11.76 -13.65
N CYS A 820 36.22 -12.06 -14.27
CA CYS A 820 37.51 -11.66 -13.66
C CYS A 820 37.61 -10.13 -13.61
N THR A 821 38.33 -9.64 -12.60
CA THR A 821 38.77 -8.24 -12.53
C THR A 821 40.25 -8.14 -12.86
N ASP A 822 40.61 -7.15 -13.68
CA ASP A 822 41.98 -6.91 -14.12
C ASP A 822 42.29 -5.41 -14.17
N LEU A 823 43.21 -4.97 -13.30
CA LEU A 823 43.63 -3.58 -13.17
C LEU A 823 44.50 -3.09 -14.34
N HIS A 824 44.95 -3.98 -15.23
CA HIS A 824 45.65 -3.61 -16.44
C HIS A 824 44.70 -3.27 -17.59
N ASP A 825 43.62 -4.05 -17.75
CA ASP A 825 42.54 -3.76 -18.70
C ASP A 825 41.62 -2.61 -18.23
N ASP A 826 41.52 -2.39 -16.91
CA ASP A 826 40.69 -1.38 -16.23
C ASP A 826 39.31 -1.17 -16.87
N LEU A 827 38.57 -2.26 -17.06
CA LEU A 827 37.22 -2.24 -17.63
C LEU A 827 36.27 -1.34 -16.83
N GLY A 828 36.24 -1.52 -15.51
CA GLY A 828 35.27 -0.88 -14.62
C GLY A 828 33.82 -1.24 -14.96
N VAL A 829 32.90 -0.37 -14.55
CA VAL A 829 31.52 -0.34 -15.04
C VAL A 829 31.15 1.11 -15.35
N TRP A 830 30.67 1.38 -16.57
CA TRP A 830 30.07 2.67 -16.90
C TRP A 830 28.60 2.68 -16.50
N VAL A 831 28.21 3.69 -15.72
CA VAL A 831 26.82 4.07 -15.45
C VAL A 831 26.52 5.30 -16.30
N ILE A 832 25.47 5.26 -17.12
CA ILE A 832 25.07 6.40 -17.96
C ILE A 832 23.56 6.60 -17.85
N PHE A 833 23.14 7.83 -17.58
CA PHE A 833 21.78 8.32 -17.78
C PHE A 833 21.79 9.21 -19.02
N LYS A 834 20.84 9.02 -19.93
CA LYS A 834 20.82 9.71 -21.24
C LYS A 834 19.38 10.04 -21.65
N ILE A 835 19.16 11.24 -22.15
CA ILE A 835 17.92 11.68 -22.79
C ILE A 835 18.30 12.27 -24.14
N LYS A 836 17.62 11.83 -25.21
CA LYS A 836 17.93 12.17 -26.60
C LYS A 836 16.72 12.69 -27.39
N THR A 837 15.62 12.96 -26.69
CA THR A 837 14.35 13.47 -27.25
C THR A 837 14.05 14.86 -26.68
N GLN A 838 13.24 15.65 -27.40
CA GLN A 838 12.91 17.02 -27.02
C GLN A 838 11.94 17.10 -25.84
N ASP A 839 10.94 16.22 -25.81
CA ASP A 839 9.93 16.14 -24.73
C ASP A 839 10.41 15.33 -23.51
N GLY A 840 11.58 14.67 -23.62
CA GLY A 840 12.15 13.86 -22.55
C GLY A 840 12.53 14.67 -21.32
N HIS A 841 12.46 14.05 -20.14
CA HIS A 841 12.92 14.64 -18.88
C HIS A 841 13.17 13.54 -17.83
N ALA A 842 13.93 13.84 -16.79
CA ALA A 842 13.99 13.00 -15.60
C ALA A 842 14.36 13.79 -14.34
N ARG A 843 13.71 13.48 -13.22
CA ARG A 843 14.08 13.93 -11.87
C ARG A 843 14.41 12.71 -11.02
N LEU A 844 15.68 12.56 -10.66
CA LEU A 844 16.18 11.34 -10.01
C LEU A 844 17.23 11.62 -8.93
N GLY A 845 17.30 10.75 -7.93
CA GLY A 845 18.17 10.88 -6.76
C GLY A 845 18.31 9.58 -5.97
N ASN A 846 18.95 9.66 -4.80
CA ASN A 846 19.23 8.51 -3.93
C ASN A 846 19.88 7.33 -4.69
N LEU A 847 20.85 7.64 -5.57
CA LEU A 847 21.49 6.64 -6.43
C LEU A 847 22.47 5.77 -5.64
N GLU A 848 22.32 4.45 -5.78
CA GLU A 848 23.21 3.45 -5.19
C GLU A 848 23.77 2.52 -6.28
N PHE A 849 25.08 2.26 -6.24
CA PHE A 849 25.67 1.09 -6.90
C PHE A 849 26.34 0.20 -5.85
N LEU A 850 25.80 -0.98 -5.63
CA LEU A 850 26.19 -1.85 -4.51
C LEU A 850 26.44 -3.30 -4.93
N GLU A 851 27.26 -3.98 -4.13
CA GLU A 851 27.46 -5.42 -4.21
C GLU A 851 26.22 -6.17 -3.72
N GLU A 852 25.66 -7.04 -4.56
CA GLU A 852 24.43 -7.77 -4.22
C GLU A 852 24.74 -9.20 -3.74
N LYS A 853 25.41 -10.01 -4.57
CA LYS A 853 25.70 -11.42 -4.28
C LYS A 853 26.81 -12.03 -5.17
N PRO A 854 27.58 -13.03 -4.69
CA PRO A 854 28.48 -13.82 -5.53
C PRO A 854 27.74 -14.57 -6.65
N LEU A 855 28.38 -14.73 -7.80
CA LEU A 855 27.82 -15.44 -8.96
C LEU A 855 27.97 -16.95 -8.84
N VAL A 856 26.87 -17.67 -9.02
CA VAL A 856 26.81 -19.14 -8.99
C VAL A 856 26.00 -19.68 -10.17
N GLY A 857 26.17 -20.97 -10.47
CA GLY A 857 25.38 -21.68 -11.48
C GLY A 857 25.42 -21.04 -12.86
N GLU A 858 24.24 -20.80 -13.45
CA GLU A 858 24.10 -20.28 -14.80
C GLU A 858 24.67 -18.87 -14.97
N ALA A 859 24.47 -17.97 -13.99
CA ALA A 859 24.97 -16.59 -14.07
C ALA A 859 26.51 -16.56 -14.16
N LEU A 860 27.20 -17.41 -13.39
CA LEU A 860 28.64 -17.60 -13.48
C LEU A 860 29.08 -18.15 -14.85
N ALA A 861 28.29 -19.02 -15.47
CA ALA A 861 28.56 -19.54 -16.81
C ALA A 861 28.25 -18.53 -17.93
N ARG A 862 27.31 -17.59 -17.72
CA ARG A 862 27.00 -16.50 -18.66
C ARG A 862 28.07 -15.42 -18.61
N VAL A 863 28.50 -14.96 -17.43
CA VAL A 863 29.55 -13.93 -17.32
C VAL A 863 30.88 -14.40 -17.93
N LYS A 864 31.29 -15.65 -17.70
CA LYS A 864 32.51 -16.23 -18.31
C LYS A 864 32.43 -16.30 -19.84
N ARG A 865 31.24 -16.51 -20.41
CA ARG A 865 31.02 -16.47 -21.87
C ARG A 865 31.04 -15.04 -22.42
N ALA A 866 30.42 -14.09 -21.71
CA ALA A 866 30.45 -12.67 -22.09
C ALA A 866 31.87 -12.10 -22.07
N GLU A 867 32.62 -12.38 -21.00
CA GLU A 867 34.02 -11.99 -20.83
C GLU A 867 34.93 -12.59 -21.90
N LYS A 868 34.79 -13.90 -22.20
CA LYS A 868 35.54 -14.52 -23.29
C LYS A 868 35.22 -13.85 -24.64
N LYS A 869 33.94 -13.72 -24.99
CA LYS A 869 33.49 -13.09 -26.24
C LYS A 869 33.99 -11.65 -26.37
N TRP A 870 34.09 -10.92 -25.27
CA TRP A 870 34.68 -9.58 -25.24
C TRP A 870 36.19 -9.62 -25.54
N ARG A 871 36.96 -10.55 -24.95
CA ARG A 871 38.39 -10.72 -25.30
C ARG A 871 38.59 -11.12 -26.77
N ASP A 872 37.83 -12.10 -27.26
CA ASP A 872 37.89 -12.53 -28.67
C ASP A 872 37.62 -11.35 -29.63
N LYS A 873 36.68 -10.44 -29.27
CA LYS A 873 36.42 -9.18 -29.99
C LYS A 873 37.58 -8.18 -29.90
N ARG A 874 38.17 -8.00 -28.71
CA ARG A 874 39.28 -7.05 -28.48
C ARG A 874 40.52 -7.43 -29.30
N GLU A 875 40.86 -8.72 -29.36
CA GLU A 875 41.94 -9.22 -30.21
C GLU A 875 41.67 -8.94 -31.70
N THR A 876 40.44 -9.18 -32.16
CA THR A 876 40.02 -8.89 -33.54
C THR A 876 40.12 -7.39 -33.87
N LEU A 877 39.61 -6.53 -32.99
CA LEU A 877 39.68 -5.08 -33.14
C LEU A 877 41.13 -4.59 -33.17
N GLN A 878 42.01 -5.11 -32.30
CA GLN A 878 43.41 -4.70 -32.26
C GLN A 878 44.14 -5.01 -33.58
N LEU A 879 43.81 -6.14 -34.23
CA LEU A 879 44.32 -6.50 -35.55
C LEU A 879 43.77 -5.58 -36.65
N GLU A 880 42.46 -5.33 -36.68
CA GLU A 880 41.83 -4.40 -37.63
C GLU A 880 42.41 -2.97 -37.49
N THR A 881 42.47 -2.44 -36.28
CA THR A 881 43.02 -1.10 -35.99
C THR A 881 44.47 -0.98 -36.41
N THR A 882 45.31 -2.00 -36.23
CA THR A 882 46.72 -1.95 -36.65
C THR A 882 46.86 -1.76 -38.17
N ILE A 883 45.96 -2.38 -38.95
CA ILE A 883 45.93 -2.24 -40.42
C ILE A 883 45.39 -0.84 -40.79
N VAL A 884 44.23 -0.47 -40.26
CA VAL A 884 43.54 0.78 -40.63
C VAL A 884 44.33 2.02 -40.18
N TYR A 885 44.90 2.02 -38.96
CA TYR A 885 45.77 3.11 -38.49
C TYR A 885 46.99 3.27 -39.40
N LYS A 886 47.59 2.18 -39.88
CA LYS A 886 48.70 2.25 -40.81
C LYS A 886 48.28 2.83 -42.16
N GLU A 887 47.19 2.34 -42.76
CA GLU A 887 46.64 2.89 -44.01
C GLU A 887 46.30 4.39 -43.87
N ALA A 888 45.63 4.77 -42.78
CA ALA A 888 45.25 6.15 -42.50
C ALA A 888 46.48 7.04 -42.31
N LYS A 889 47.44 6.59 -41.48
CA LYS A 889 48.68 7.33 -41.21
C LYS A 889 49.53 7.51 -42.47
N GLU A 890 49.71 6.49 -43.30
CA GLU A 890 50.42 6.62 -44.58
C GLU A 890 49.72 7.61 -45.53
N SER A 891 48.38 7.70 -45.46
CA SER A 891 47.60 8.65 -46.26
C SER A 891 47.70 10.08 -45.75
N VAL A 892 47.69 10.27 -44.42
CA VAL A 892 47.89 11.56 -43.76
C VAL A 892 49.31 12.07 -44.01
N ASP A 893 50.33 11.23 -43.78
CA ASP A 893 51.73 11.59 -43.96
C ASP A 893 52.04 11.95 -45.44
N ALA A 894 51.34 11.35 -46.40
CA ALA A 894 51.47 11.66 -47.82
C ALA A 894 50.90 13.04 -48.24
N LEU A 895 50.07 13.70 -47.43
CA LEU A 895 49.58 15.05 -47.74
C LEU A 895 50.68 16.12 -47.60
N PHE A 896 51.69 15.86 -46.77
CA PHE A 896 52.69 16.84 -46.32
C PHE A 896 54.07 16.60 -46.95
N VAL A 897 54.88 17.65 -46.98
CA VAL A 897 56.26 17.61 -47.50
C VAL A 897 57.21 16.89 -46.54
N ASN A 898 56.94 16.95 -45.24
CA ASN A 898 57.82 16.42 -44.20
C ASN A 898 57.04 15.95 -42.96
N SER A 899 57.73 15.27 -42.04
CA SER A 899 57.15 14.73 -40.80
C SER A 899 56.94 15.76 -39.68
N GLN A 900 57.07 17.06 -39.95
CA GLN A 900 56.71 18.17 -39.04
C GLN A 900 55.33 18.76 -39.35
N TYR A 901 54.69 18.33 -40.45
CA TYR A 901 53.33 18.73 -40.85
C TYR A 901 53.15 20.26 -41.05
N ASP A 902 54.21 20.96 -41.47
CA ASP A 902 54.23 22.43 -41.62
C ASP A 902 53.83 22.92 -43.02
N ARG A 903 53.91 22.05 -44.04
CA ARG A 903 53.57 22.33 -45.44
C ARG A 903 52.93 21.13 -46.13
N LEU A 904 51.91 21.39 -46.94
CA LEU A 904 51.34 20.44 -47.90
C LEU A 904 52.25 20.28 -49.12
N GLN A 905 52.19 19.13 -49.80
CA GLN A 905 52.76 18.98 -51.15
C GLN A 905 51.97 19.86 -52.15
N ALA A 906 52.63 20.35 -53.20
CA ALA A 906 52.04 21.32 -54.14
C ALA A 906 50.89 20.73 -54.99
N ASP A 907 50.93 19.43 -55.21
CA ASP A 907 49.94 18.62 -55.94
C ASP A 907 48.83 18.05 -55.03
N THR A 908 49.01 18.02 -53.70
CA THR A 908 47.96 17.67 -52.75
C THR A 908 46.76 18.60 -52.93
N ASN A 909 45.62 18.08 -53.36
CA ASN A 909 44.36 18.81 -53.53
C ASN A 909 43.33 18.45 -52.45
N ILE A 910 42.21 19.17 -52.36
CA ILE A 910 41.19 18.97 -51.31
C ILE A 910 40.61 17.55 -51.30
N ALA A 911 40.44 16.91 -52.46
CA ALA A 911 39.94 15.55 -52.56
C ALA A 911 40.92 14.52 -51.97
N MET A 912 42.23 14.77 -52.02
CA MET A 912 43.23 13.96 -51.32
C MET A 912 43.13 14.10 -49.80
N ILE A 913 42.85 15.31 -49.29
CA ILE A 913 42.66 15.56 -47.86
C ILE A 913 41.41 14.82 -47.37
N HIS A 914 40.27 14.96 -48.06
CA HIS A 914 39.05 14.18 -47.76
C HIS A 914 39.25 12.66 -47.87
N ALA A 915 40.07 12.19 -48.81
CA ALA A 915 40.37 10.77 -48.95
C ALA A 915 41.25 10.22 -47.81
N ALA A 916 42.16 11.02 -47.27
CA ALA A 916 42.93 10.69 -46.07
C ALA A 916 42.05 10.73 -44.82
N ASP A 917 41.22 11.77 -44.68
CA ASP A 917 40.29 11.94 -43.57
C ASP A 917 39.30 10.76 -43.48
N LYS A 918 38.71 10.37 -44.61
CA LYS A 918 37.87 9.17 -44.72
C LYS A 918 38.57 7.88 -44.27
N ARG A 919 39.90 7.80 -44.35
CA ARG A 919 40.67 6.65 -43.84
C ARG A 919 40.92 6.75 -42.34
N VAL A 920 41.15 7.94 -41.79
CA VAL A 920 41.17 8.17 -40.31
C VAL A 920 39.83 7.73 -39.72
N HIS A 921 38.73 8.18 -40.33
CA HIS A 921 37.35 7.84 -40.01
C HIS A 921 36.96 6.35 -40.14
N ARG A 922 37.85 5.47 -40.60
CA ARG A 922 37.64 4.01 -40.56
C ARG A 922 38.09 3.37 -39.23
N ILE A 923 38.77 4.11 -38.35
CA ILE A 923 39.20 3.63 -37.03
C ILE A 923 37.96 3.43 -36.14
N ARG A 924 37.67 2.17 -35.79
CA ARG A 924 36.52 1.78 -34.95
C ARG A 924 36.81 1.99 -33.47
N GLU A 925 35.75 2.19 -32.67
CA GLU A 925 35.83 2.34 -31.21
C GLU A 925 36.83 3.44 -30.77
N ALA A 926 36.89 4.54 -31.52
CA ALA A 926 37.53 5.79 -31.08
C ALA A 926 36.75 6.41 -29.91
N TYR A 927 35.42 6.40 -29.99
CA TYR A 927 34.50 6.77 -28.92
C TYR A 927 33.51 5.63 -28.63
N LEU A 928 32.84 5.67 -27.48
CA LEU A 928 31.86 4.66 -27.08
C LEU A 928 30.53 4.84 -27.86
N PRO A 929 29.98 3.80 -28.53
CA PRO A 929 28.77 3.95 -29.37
C PRO A 929 27.53 4.44 -28.62
N GLU A 930 27.37 4.06 -27.35
CA GLU A 930 26.23 4.44 -26.52
C GLU A 930 26.26 5.93 -26.14
N LEU A 931 27.46 6.51 -25.98
CA LEU A 931 27.68 7.92 -25.69
C LEU A 931 29.07 8.38 -26.16
N SER A 932 29.13 9.01 -27.33
CA SER A 932 30.38 9.38 -28.03
C SER A 932 31.24 10.47 -27.38
N VAL A 933 30.89 10.93 -26.17
CA VAL A 933 31.79 11.77 -25.34
C VAL A 933 32.74 10.92 -24.48
N ILE A 934 32.48 9.62 -24.34
CA ILE A 934 33.32 8.70 -23.59
C ILE A 934 34.41 8.16 -24.53
N PRO A 935 35.70 8.37 -24.23
CA PRO A 935 36.81 7.82 -25.03
C PRO A 935 36.72 6.29 -25.10
N GLY A 936 36.77 5.77 -26.33
CA GLY A 936 36.97 4.36 -26.62
C GLY A 936 38.46 4.01 -26.58
N VAL A 937 38.80 2.76 -26.91
CA VAL A 937 40.19 2.30 -26.79
C VAL A 937 41.10 2.91 -27.87
N ASN A 938 40.52 3.36 -28.99
CA ASN A 938 41.29 3.95 -30.09
C ASN A 938 41.24 5.49 -30.12
N ALA A 939 40.70 6.14 -29.07
CA ALA A 939 40.58 7.61 -29.00
C ALA A 939 41.92 8.33 -29.28
N ALA A 940 42.99 7.97 -28.55
CA ALA A 940 44.26 8.69 -28.62
C ALA A 940 44.94 8.64 -30.00
N ILE A 941 44.88 7.49 -30.70
CA ILE A 941 45.45 7.35 -32.06
C ILE A 941 44.59 8.00 -33.14
N PHE A 942 43.32 8.24 -32.83
CA PHE A 942 42.35 8.85 -33.72
C PHE A 942 42.44 10.38 -33.64
N GLU A 943 42.39 10.93 -32.44
CA GLU A 943 42.62 12.37 -32.15
C GLU A 943 43.99 12.83 -32.67
N GLU A 944 45.02 11.98 -32.62
CA GLU A 944 46.34 12.26 -33.22
C GLU A 944 46.28 12.47 -34.75
N LEU A 945 45.56 11.60 -35.47
CA LEU A 945 45.49 11.65 -36.93
C LEU A 945 44.51 12.71 -37.42
N GLU A 946 43.38 12.89 -36.74
CA GLU A 946 42.40 13.91 -37.09
C GLU A 946 42.95 15.33 -36.86
N GLY A 947 43.69 15.57 -35.77
CA GLY A 947 44.38 16.85 -35.55
C GLY A 947 45.33 17.23 -36.71
N ARG A 948 45.90 16.24 -37.41
CA ARG A 948 46.71 16.45 -38.62
C ARG A 948 45.84 16.71 -39.86
N ILE A 949 44.65 16.12 -39.96
CA ILE A 949 43.68 16.46 -41.01
C ILE A 949 43.21 17.91 -40.87
N PHE A 950 42.85 18.38 -39.66
CA PHE A 950 42.53 19.79 -39.43
C PHE A 950 43.71 20.71 -39.75
N THR A 951 44.95 20.28 -39.48
CA THR A 951 46.16 20.99 -39.89
C THR A 951 46.26 21.04 -41.43
N ALA A 952 45.95 19.95 -42.13
CA ALA A 952 45.97 19.90 -43.59
C ALA A 952 44.95 20.85 -44.23
N PHE A 953 43.69 20.85 -43.77
CA PHE A 953 42.68 21.82 -44.22
C PHE A 953 43.11 23.28 -43.94
N SER A 954 43.66 23.54 -42.75
CA SER A 954 44.16 24.89 -42.39
C SER A 954 45.29 25.36 -43.32
N LEU A 955 46.18 24.46 -43.75
CA LEU A 955 47.25 24.77 -44.69
C LEU A 955 46.75 24.90 -46.14
N TYR A 956 45.67 24.21 -46.50
CA TYR A 956 45.03 24.29 -47.82
C TYR A 956 44.37 25.66 -48.04
N ASP A 957 43.59 26.14 -47.06
CA ASP A 957 43.02 27.50 -47.09
C ASP A 957 44.14 28.57 -47.07
N ALA A 958 45.12 28.44 -46.16
CA ALA A 958 46.18 29.43 -46.00
C ALA A 958 47.12 29.59 -47.22
N ARG A 959 47.20 28.61 -48.12
CA ARG A 959 47.98 28.71 -49.37
C ARG A 959 47.15 29.21 -50.56
N ASN A 960 45.82 29.20 -50.46
CA ASN A 960 44.93 29.58 -51.55
C ASN A 960 44.85 31.12 -51.66
N ILE A 961 45.05 31.65 -52.87
CA ILE A 961 44.94 33.09 -53.13
C ILE A 961 43.47 33.50 -53.34
N ILE A 962 42.63 32.57 -53.79
CA ILE A 962 41.17 32.73 -53.84
C ILE A 962 40.64 32.68 -52.41
N LYS A 963 39.86 33.70 -52.03
CA LYS A 963 39.28 33.79 -50.69
C LYS A 963 38.02 32.97 -50.61
N ASN A 964 37.91 32.13 -49.59
CA ASN A 964 36.74 31.24 -49.40
C ASN A 964 36.50 30.38 -50.65
N GLY A 965 37.60 29.87 -51.24
CA GLY A 965 37.60 28.99 -52.41
C GLY A 965 37.22 27.54 -52.10
N ASP A 966 36.86 27.25 -50.84
CA ASP A 966 36.30 26.01 -50.32
C ASP A 966 34.84 26.17 -49.88
N PHE A 967 34.26 27.36 -50.07
CA PHE A 967 32.88 27.73 -49.71
C PHE A 967 32.49 27.48 -48.23
N ASN A 968 33.45 27.23 -47.34
CA ASN A 968 33.19 26.94 -45.93
C ASN A 968 32.62 28.15 -45.15
N ASN A 969 32.70 29.35 -45.72
CA ASN A 969 32.03 30.56 -45.23
C ASN A 969 30.84 30.96 -46.14
N GLY A 970 30.23 30.00 -46.83
CA GLY A 970 29.16 30.22 -47.80
C GLY A 970 29.66 30.99 -49.02
N LEU A 971 28.94 32.04 -49.41
CA LEU A 971 29.27 32.90 -50.56
C LEU A 971 30.10 34.14 -50.17
N LEU A 972 30.70 34.17 -48.97
CA LEU A 972 31.56 35.27 -48.54
C LEU A 972 32.72 35.46 -49.53
N CYS A 973 33.06 36.72 -49.85
CA CYS A 973 34.07 37.10 -50.84
C CYS A 973 33.77 36.75 -52.32
N TRP A 974 32.64 36.11 -52.62
CA TRP A 974 32.17 35.90 -54.00
C TRP A 974 31.12 36.92 -54.41
N ASN A 975 31.14 37.34 -55.68
CA ASN A 975 30.10 38.12 -56.33
C ASN A 975 29.16 37.17 -57.08
N VAL A 976 27.85 37.30 -56.90
CA VAL A 976 26.88 36.32 -57.39
C VAL A 976 25.78 36.99 -58.21
N LYS A 977 25.49 36.42 -59.37
CA LYS A 977 24.32 36.69 -60.21
C LYS A 977 23.50 35.40 -60.33
N GLY A 978 22.19 35.51 -60.50
CA GLY A 978 21.27 34.35 -60.53
C GLY A 978 21.08 33.69 -59.17
N HIS A 979 20.46 32.51 -59.16
CA HIS A 979 20.23 31.69 -57.98
C HIS A 979 21.36 30.68 -57.78
N VAL A 980 22.04 30.75 -56.63
CA VAL A 980 23.16 29.87 -56.27
C VAL A 980 23.04 29.51 -54.80
N GLU A 981 23.28 28.26 -54.46
CA GLU A 981 23.26 27.77 -53.08
C GLU A 981 24.64 27.20 -52.69
N VAL A 982 24.90 27.13 -51.39
CA VAL A 982 26.04 26.40 -50.85
C VAL A 982 25.49 25.36 -49.90
N GLU A 983 25.73 24.09 -50.20
CA GLU A 983 25.27 22.95 -49.40
C GLU A 983 26.42 22.38 -48.57
N GLU A 984 26.20 22.21 -47.26
CA GLU A 984 27.10 21.41 -46.41
C GLU A 984 26.84 19.92 -46.65
N GLN A 985 27.76 19.24 -47.34
CA GLN A 985 27.55 17.83 -47.73
C GLN A 985 28.13 16.81 -46.74
N ASN A 986 29.17 17.16 -45.96
CA ASN A 986 29.70 16.36 -44.84
C ASN A 986 30.79 17.13 -44.09
N ASN A 987 30.80 17.08 -42.75
CA ASN A 987 31.94 17.41 -41.87
C ASN A 987 32.93 18.48 -42.39
N HIS A 988 32.57 19.77 -42.32
CA HIS A 988 33.38 20.90 -42.80
C HIS A 988 33.70 20.89 -44.31
N ARG A 989 32.84 20.27 -45.13
CA ARG A 989 32.83 20.33 -46.60
C ARG A 989 31.56 21.00 -47.10
N SER A 990 31.68 22.28 -47.44
CA SER A 990 30.69 23.03 -48.20
C SER A 990 30.94 22.90 -49.69
N VAL A 991 29.88 22.78 -50.50
CA VAL A 991 30.00 22.80 -51.96
C VAL A 991 29.10 23.86 -52.57
N LEU A 992 29.61 24.55 -53.58
CA LEU A 992 28.85 25.51 -54.38
C LEU A 992 27.95 24.77 -55.37
N VAL A 993 26.65 25.01 -55.31
CA VAL A 993 25.67 24.44 -56.25
C VAL A 993 25.16 25.56 -57.17
N ILE A 994 25.44 25.41 -58.47
CA ILE A 994 24.91 26.26 -59.54
C ILE A 994 23.82 25.46 -60.27
N PRO A 995 22.52 25.68 -59.97
CA PRO A 995 21.40 24.91 -60.51
C PRO A 995 20.85 25.43 -61.85
N GLU A 996 21.34 26.59 -62.33
CA GLU A 996 20.82 27.25 -63.52
C GLU A 996 21.92 28.00 -64.29
N TRP A 997 21.82 27.99 -65.63
CA TRP A 997 22.80 28.59 -66.55
C TRP A 997 22.80 30.12 -66.54
N GLU A 998 21.77 30.75 -65.99
CA GLU A 998 21.71 32.22 -65.79
C GLU A 998 22.53 32.67 -64.56
N ALA A 999 23.02 31.73 -63.75
CA ALA A 999 23.79 32.02 -62.56
C ALA A 999 25.31 32.05 -62.81
N GLU A 1000 25.97 33.01 -62.17
CA GLU A 1000 27.40 33.30 -62.33
C GLU A 1000 27.99 33.67 -60.97
N VAL A 1001 29.08 33.02 -60.58
CA VAL A 1001 29.79 33.25 -59.33
C VAL A 1001 31.22 33.70 -59.64
N SER A 1002 31.55 34.95 -59.34
CA SER A 1002 32.80 35.59 -59.76
C SER A 1002 33.60 36.22 -58.61
N GLN A 1003 34.94 36.22 -58.71
CA GLN A 1003 35.83 36.88 -57.74
C GLN A 1003 36.99 37.58 -58.45
N GLU A 1004 37.20 38.87 -58.15
CA GLU A 1004 38.43 39.59 -58.52
C GLU A 1004 39.55 39.19 -57.55
N VAL A 1005 40.62 38.60 -58.09
CA VAL A 1005 41.79 38.14 -57.35
C VAL A 1005 43.01 38.97 -57.75
N ARG A 1006 43.79 39.42 -56.77
CA ARG A 1006 45.05 40.12 -57.04
C ARG A 1006 46.19 39.14 -57.18
N VAL A 1007 46.98 39.33 -58.23
CA VAL A 1007 48.12 38.49 -58.59
C VAL A 1007 49.36 39.37 -58.86
N CYS A 1008 50.53 38.73 -58.94
CA CYS A 1008 51.77 39.38 -59.34
C CYS A 1008 52.01 39.11 -60.84
N PRO A 1009 52.07 40.14 -61.70
CA PRO A 1009 52.32 39.97 -63.12
C PRO A 1009 53.61 39.17 -63.39
N GLY A 1010 53.58 38.27 -64.37
CA GLY A 1010 54.75 37.50 -64.80
C GLY A 1010 55.22 36.40 -63.82
N ARG A 1011 54.43 36.07 -62.80
CA ARG A 1011 54.55 34.82 -62.03
C ARG A 1011 53.64 33.75 -62.64
N GLY A 1012 54.02 32.47 -62.54
CA GLY A 1012 53.12 31.36 -62.85
C GLY A 1012 52.19 31.05 -61.68
N TYR A 1013 50.94 30.71 -62.00
CA TYR A 1013 49.93 30.25 -61.04
C TYR A 1013 49.31 28.94 -61.51
N ILE A 1014 48.91 28.08 -60.59
CA ILE A 1014 48.08 26.91 -60.88
C ILE A 1014 46.65 27.24 -60.46
N LEU A 1015 45.74 27.30 -61.42
CA LEU A 1015 44.30 27.26 -61.15
C LEU A 1015 43.89 25.80 -61.09
N ARG A 1016 43.39 25.33 -59.95
CA ARG A 1016 42.90 23.97 -59.76
C ARG A 1016 41.47 24.00 -59.25
N VAL A 1017 40.60 23.24 -59.92
CA VAL A 1017 39.16 23.14 -59.61
C VAL A 1017 38.83 21.68 -59.36
N THR A 1018 38.19 21.41 -58.23
CA THR A 1018 37.56 20.12 -57.93
C THR A 1018 36.05 20.28 -58.02
N ALA A 1019 35.42 19.66 -59.01
CA ALA A 1019 34.01 19.84 -59.30
C ALA A 1019 33.38 18.62 -59.98
N TYR A 1020 32.04 18.55 -59.94
CA TYR A 1020 31.20 17.55 -60.59
C TYR A 1020 30.10 18.25 -61.39
N LYS A 1021 29.76 17.70 -62.56
CA LYS A 1021 28.64 18.16 -63.38
C LYS A 1021 27.50 17.15 -63.31
N GLU A 1022 26.30 17.61 -63.03
CA GLU A 1022 25.08 16.80 -63.03
C GLU A 1022 24.15 17.22 -64.18
N GLY A 1023 23.58 16.25 -64.89
CA GLY A 1023 22.78 16.48 -66.09
C GLY A 1023 23.61 16.61 -67.38
N TYR A 1024 23.04 17.34 -68.34
CA TYR A 1024 23.64 17.64 -69.65
C TYR A 1024 24.60 18.85 -69.55
N GLY A 1025 25.03 19.42 -70.68
CA GLY A 1025 25.87 20.60 -70.72
C GLY A 1025 27.27 20.46 -70.10
N GLU A 1026 27.90 21.61 -69.91
CA GLU A 1026 29.22 21.75 -69.29
C GLU A 1026 29.13 22.70 -68.08
N GLY A 1027 29.97 22.47 -67.07
CA GLY A 1027 30.30 23.44 -66.04
C GLY A 1027 31.64 24.07 -66.37
N CYS A 1028 31.78 25.38 -66.19
CA CYS A 1028 32.98 26.11 -66.58
C CYS A 1028 33.50 26.94 -65.41
N VAL A 1029 34.80 26.84 -65.15
CA VAL A 1029 35.53 27.84 -64.36
C VAL A 1029 36.52 28.53 -65.29
N THR A 1030 36.32 29.81 -65.53
CA THR A 1030 37.17 30.63 -66.39
C THR A 1030 38.05 31.54 -65.55
N ILE A 1031 39.26 31.80 -66.04
CA ILE A 1031 40.18 32.81 -65.51
C ILE A 1031 40.54 33.77 -66.64
N HIS A 1032 40.39 35.07 -66.40
CA HIS A 1032 40.65 36.10 -67.42
C HIS A 1032 41.19 37.42 -66.87
N GLU A 1033 41.69 38.25 -67.80
CA GLU A 1033 42.11 39.64 -67.59
C GLU A 1033 41.31 40.59 -68.50
N ILE A 1034 41.56 41.91 -68.44
CA ILE A 1034 40.84 42.90 -69.28
C ILE A 1034 41.23 42.83 -70.77
N GLU A 1035 42.37 42.22 -71.08
CA GLU A 1035 42.87 41.97 -72.44
C GLU A 1035 42.60 40.51 -72.86
N ASP A 1036 42.92 40.10 -74.09
CA ASP A 1036 42.58 38.77 -74.67
C ASP A 1036 43.35 37.57 -74.04
N ASN A 1037 43.58 37.57 -72.73
CA ASN A 1037 44.12 36.47 -71.94
C ASN A 1037 42.97 35.82 -71.15
N THR A 1038 42.53 34.64 -71.58
CA THR A 1038 41.43 33.88 -70.96
C THR A 1038 41.70 32.40 -71.12
N ASP A 1039 41.57 31.64 -70.02
CA ASP A 1039 41.67 30.18 -70.03
C ASP A 1039 40.51 29.55 -69.23
N GLU A 1040 40.18 28.28 -69.50
CA GLU A 1040 38.93 27.65 -69.05
C GLU A 1040 39.06 26.18 -68.62
N LEU A 1041 38.60 25.87 -67.41
CA LEU A 1041 38.42 24.51 -66.90
C LEU A 1041 36.96 24.06 -67.09
N LYS A 1042 36.75 23.20 -68.10
CA LYS A 1042 35.43 22.64 -68.44
C LYS A 1042 35.17 21.28 -67.80
N PHE A 1043 33.95 21.05 -67.35
CA PHE A 1043 33.47 19.84 -66.69
C PHE A 1043 32.20 19.32 -67.36
N SER A 1044 32.29 18.21 -68.07
CA SER A 1044 31.16 17.59 -68.78
C SER A 1044 31.18 16.07 -68.65
N ASN A 1045 29.99 15.45 -68.57
CA ASN A 1045 29.84 14.00 -68.47
C ASN A 1045 29.77 13.37 -69.87
N CYS A 1046 30.87 12.79 -70.35
CA CYS A 1046 30.97 12.23 -71.71
C CYS A 1046 30.34 10.83 -71.86
N VAL A 1047 29.34 10.72 -72.75
CA VAL A 1047 28.73 9.49 -73.32
C VAL A 1047 28.21 9.85 -74.73
N GLU A 1048 28.47 9.14 -75.84
CA GLU A 1048 29.30 7.95 -76.12
C GLU A 1048 29.92 8.08 -77.53
N GLU A 1049 31.09 7.45 -77.77
CA GLU A 1049 31.58 6.87 -79.04
C GLU A 1049 33.13 6.68 -78.98
N ALA A 1050 33.76 5.70 -79.63
CA ALA A 1050 33.26 4.41 -80.13
C ALA A 1050 34.41 3.49 -80.57
N TYR A 1051 34.21 2.18 -80.44
CA TYR A 1051 34.55 1.17 -81.46
C TYR A 1051 33.72 -0.10 -81.21
N PRO A 1052 33.40 -0.92 -82.24
CA PRO A 1052 31.99 -1.23 -82.47
C PRO A 1052 31.67 -2.73 -82.56
N ASN A 1053 30.36 -2.97 -82.73
CA ASN A 1053 29.68 -4.18 -83.20
C ASN A 1053 29.21 -5.22 -82.18
N ASN A 1054 27.92 -5.05 -81.87
CA ASN A 1054 26.86 -6.06 -81.76
C ASN A 1054 26.63 -6.65 -80.36
N THR A 1055 25.43 -6.55 -79.76
CA THR A 1055 24.19 -5.82 -80.12
C THR A 1055 23.37 -5.70 -78.82
N VAL A 1056 22.98 -4.51 -78.34
CA VAL A 1056 21.67 -3.85 -78.59
C VAL A 1056 20.50 -4.75 -78.12
N THR A 1057 19.67 -4.44 -77.11
CA THR A 1057 19.02 -3.18 -76.64
C THR A 1057 18.91 -3.16 -75.07
N CYS A 1058 18.88 -2.08 -74.28
CA CYS A 1058 18.22 -0.74 -74.36
C CYS A 1058 16.66 -0.83 -74.34
N ASN A 1059 15.85 0.01 -73.67
CA ASN A 1059 16.13 1.18 -72.81
C ASN A 1059 14.83 1.70 -72.12
N ASP A 1060 14.98 2.69 -71.22
CA ASP A 1060 14.15 3.90 -71.07
C ASP A 1060 12.82 3.99 -70.25
N TYR A 1061 12.98 4.66 -69.09
CA TYR A 1061 12.49 6.01 -68.74
C TYR A 1061 11.03 6.38 -68.34
N THR A 1062 11.02 7.27 -67.35
CA THR A 1062 10.16 8.47 -67.13
C THR A 1062 8.68 8.38 -66.75
N THR A 1063 8.43 8.78 -65.48
CA THR A 1063 7.62 9.93 -65.01
C THR A 1063 6.23 10.21 -65.61
N ASN A 1064 5.18 10.30 -64.76
CA ASN A 1064 4.78 11.59 -64.15
C ASN A 1064 3.56 11.52 -63.20
N GLN A 1065 3.67 12.30 -62.12
CA GLN A 1065 2.68 13.08 -61.35
C GLN A 1065 1.23 12.60 -61.01
N ASP A 1066 0.95 12.79 -59.72
CA ASP A 1066 -0.27 13.29 -59.05
C ASP A 1066 -1.47 12.38 -58.63
N ARG A 1067 -1.43 12.10 -57.32
CA ARG A 1067 -2.48 12.28 -56.30
C ARG A 1067 -3.57 11.22 -56.03
N CYS A 1068 -3.78 11.13 -54.70
CA CYS A 1068 -4.98 10.71 -53.96
C CYS A 1068 -5.23 9.22 -53.67
N ALA A 1069 -4.88 8.86 -52.43
CA ALA A 1069 -5.80 8.27 -51.45
C ALA A 1069 -6.41 6.88 -51.71
N GLY A 1070 -5.62 5.85 -51.40
CA GLY A 1070 -5.98 4.94 -50.31
C GLY A 1070 -6.86 3.71 -50.58
N VAL A 1071 -7.04 2.94 -49.50
CA VAL A 1071 -8.02 1.85 -49.31
C VAL A 1071 -7.70 0.48 -49.95
N HIS A 1072 -7.05 -0.34 -49.10
CA HIS A 1072 -7.30 -1.79 -48.89
C HIS A 1072 -6.86 -2.89 -49.89
N THR A 1073 -5.98 -3.76 -49.33
CA THR A 1073 -6.07 -5.24 -49.31
C THR A 1073 -6.00 -6.06 -50.61
N SER A 1074 -5.12 -7.05 -50.61
CA SER A 1074 -5.43 -8.40 -51.11
C SER A 1074 -4.69 -9.43 -50.21
N ARG A 1075 -5.40 -10.43 -49.64
CA ARG A 1075 -5.56 -11.80 -50.17
C ARG A 1075 -4.21 -12.46 -50.48
N ASN A 1076 -3.72 -13.48 -49.79
CA ASN A 1076 -4.33 -14.53 -48.96
C ASN A 1076 -5.27 -15.48 -49.71
N ARG A 1077 -4.67 -16.55 -50.28
CA ARG A 1077 -5.14 -17.93 -50.60
C ARG A 1077 -4.23 -18.47 -51.72
N GLY A 1078 -3.79 -19.73 -51.71
CA GLY A 1078 -4.03 -20.84 -50.79
C GLY A 1078 -3.68 -22.16 -51.47
N TYR A 1079 -3.96 -23.29 -50.80
CA TYR A 1079 -3.66 -24.68 -51.20
C TYR A 1079 -2.18 -25.12 -51.08
N ASP A 1080 -1.89 -26.32 -50.61
CA ASP A 1080 -2.54 -27.15 -49.58
C ASP A 1080 -1.56 -28.29 -49.27
N GLU A 1081 -1.40 -28.67 -48.01
CA GLU A 1081 -1.63 -30.04 -47.51
C GLU A 1081 -1.24 -30.15 -46.03
N ALA A 1082 -1.85 -31.10 -45.32
CA ALA A 1082 -1.98 -31.08 -43.87
C ALA A 1082 -1.78 -32.46 -43.23
N TYR A 1083 -1.85 -32.47 -41.89
CA TYR A 1083 -1.85 -33.60 -40.95
C TYR A 1083 -0.47 -34.15 -40.49
N GLY A 1084 -0.19 -34.24 -39.18
CA GLY A 1084 -1.02 -33.73 -38.07
C GLY A 1084 -0.53 -33.97 -36.63
N ASN A 1085 -1.21 -33.26 -35.70
CA ASN A 1085 -1.56 -33.56 -34.30
C ASN A 1085 -0.54 -34.16 -33.30
N ASN A 1086 -0.13 -33.32 -32.31
CA ASN A 1086 -0.45 -33.35 -30.86
C ASN A 1086 -0.97 -34.66 -30.18
N PRO A 1087 -0.90 -34.80 -28.82
CA PRO A 1087 -0.13 -34.06 -27.80
C PRO A 1087 0.44 -34.90 -26.60
N SER A 1088 1.41 -34.38 -25.82
CA SER A 1088 1.53 -34.66 -24.36
C SER A 1088 2.50 -33.74 -23.58
N VAL A 1089 1.93 -33.01 -22.61
CA VAL A 1089 2.45 -32.26 -21.42
C VAL A 1089 3.73 -32.88 -20.77
N PRO A 1090 4.68 -32.11 -20.15
CA PRO A 1090 4.49 -30.85 -19.40
C PRO A 1090 5.28 -29.60 -19.83
N VAL A 1091 4.82 -28.47 -19.29
CA VAL A 1091 5.44 -27.14 -19.38
C VAL A 1091 6.55 -27.02 -18.34
N ASP A 1092 7.79 -26.84 -18.80
CA ASP A 1092 8.86 -26.26 -17.99
C ASP A 1092 8.90 -24.73 -18.22
N TYR A 1093 9.17 -23.98 -17.16
CA TYR A 1093 9.17 -22.52 -17.17
C TYR A 1093 10.33 -21.96 -18.01
N ALA A 1094 10.00 -21.36 -19.16
CA ALA A 1094 10.91 -20.45 -19.86
C ALA A 1094 10.58 -19.00 -19.46
N PRO A 1095 11.43 -18.29 -18.70
CA PRO A 1095 11.24 -16.87 -18.45
C PRO A 1095 11.38 -16.11 -19.78
N VAL A 1096 10.39 -15.27 -20.11
CA VAL A 1096 10.37 -14.47 -21.35
C VAL A 1096 11.32 -13.28 -21.21
N TYR A 1097 12.62 -13.57 -21.17
CA TYR A 1097 13.64 -12.61 -21.53
C TYR A 1097 13.56 -12.41 -23.04
N LYS A 1098 13.35 -11.17 -23.49
CA LYS A 1098 13.96 -10.75 -24.75
C LYS A 1098 15.47 -10.61 -24.52
N GLU A 1099 16.18 -11.73 -24.50
CA GLU A 1099 17.50 -11.73 -25.13
C GLU A 1099 17.21 -11.42 -26.61
N GLU A 1100 17.44 -10.17 -27.01
CA GLU A 1100 17.47 -9.87 -28.44
C GLU A 1100 18.57 -10.75 -29.05
N ALA A 1101 18.14 -11.63 -29.97
CA ALA A 1101 19.04 -12.49 -30.70
C ALA A 1101 20.14 -11.65 -31.35
N TYR A 1102 21.31 -12.26 -31.54
CA TYR A 1102 22.49 -11.62 -32.09
C TYR A 1102 22.18 -11.01 -33.47
N THR A 1103 21.79 -9.73 -33.48
CA THR A 1103 21.65 -8.96 -34.69
C THR A 1103 23.02 -8.41 -35.05
N GLU A 1104 23.72 -9.15 -35.92
CA GLU A 1104 24.74 -8.58 -36.80
C GLU A 1104 24.05 -7.61 -37.77
N VAL A 1105 23.67 -6.46 -37.25
CA VAL A 1105 23.14 -5.33 -38.00
C VAL A 1105 23.99 -4.15 -37.62
N ARG A 1106 24.58 -3.49 -38.63
CA ARG A 1106 25.13 -2.13 -38.47
C ARG A 1106 24.04 -1.27 -37.84
N ARG A 1107 24.19 -0.90 -36.57
CA ARG A 1107 23.55 0.31 -36.06
C ARG A 1107 24.43 1.46 -36.53
N ASP A 1108 24.20 1.91 -37.76
CA ASP A 1108 24.73 3.19 -38.22
C ASP A 1108 24.15 4.26 -37.27
N ASN A 1109 25.02 4.88 -36.48
CA ASN A 1109 24.64 5.85 -35.46
C ASN A 1109 24.48 7.20 -36.19
N SER A 1110 23.26 7.68 -36.41
CA SER A 1110 23.01 8.96 -37.13
C SER A 1110 23.80 10.13 -36.54
N CYS A 1111 24.12 10.05 -35.25
CA CYS A 1111 24.84 11.07 -34.50
C CYS A 1111 26.36 10.95 -34.51
N GLU A 1112 26.90 9.86 -35.06
CA GLU A 1112 28.28 9.88 -35.56
C GLU A 1112 28.38 10.84 -36.76
N SER A 1113 27.35 10.94 -37.61
CA SER A 1113 27.35 11.89 -38.74
C SER A 1113 27.33 13.37 -38.31
N ASN A 1114 26.52 13.77 -37.32
CA ASN A 1114 26.43 15.18 -36.87
C ASN A 1114 27.60 15.65 -35.99
N ARG A 1115 28.33 14.75 -35.32
CA ARG A 1115 29.56 15.11 -34.57
C ARG A 1115 30.83 15.06 -35.43
N GLY A 1116 30.68 14.98 -36.75
CA GLY A 1116 31.80 14.93 -37.67
C GLY A 1116 32.54 13.59 -37.69
N TYR A 1117 31.90 12.47 -37.34
CA TYR A 1117 32.53 11.14 -37.28
C TYR A 1117 31.73 10.04 -37.97
N GLY A 1118 31.34 10.27 -39.21
CA GLY A 1118 30.93 9.19 -40.12
C GLY A 1118 29.46 9.20 -40.51
N ASN A 1119 29.21 9.72 -41.71
CA ASN A 1119 28.90 8.80 -42.81
C ASN A 1119 29.43 9.43 -44.10
N TYR A 1120 30.73 9.28 -44.37
CA TYR A 1120 31.34 9.74 -45.61
C TYR A 1120 30.68 9.04 -46.80
N THR A 1121 29.64 9.65 -47.36
CA THR A 1121 29.30 9.46 -48.77
C THR A 1121 30.63 9.60 -49.52
N PRO A 1122 31.00 8.62 -50.37
CA PRO A 1122 32.09 8.86 -51.30
C PRO A 1122 31.81 10.19 -52.01
N LEU A 1123 32.87 10.89 -52.45
CA LEU A 1123 32.71 11.71 -53.64
C LEU A 1123 31.89 10.88 -54.64
N PRO A 1124 30.68 11.33 -55.07
CA PRO A 1124 30.05 10.76 -56.24
C PRO A 1124 31.13 10.60 -57.31
N ALA A 1125 31.12 9.46 -58.01
CA ALA A 1125 32.27 9.03 -58.83
C ALA A 1125 32.60 9.96 -60.03
N GLY A 1126 31.94 11.13 -60.13
CA GLY A 1126 32.19 12.20 -61.08
C GLY A 1126 32.80 13.50 -60.51
N TYR A 1127 33.15 13.63 -59.23
CA TYR A 1127 34.03 14.75 -58.83
C TYR A 1127 35.42 14.55 -59.44
N VAL A 1128 35.81 15.49 -60.30
CA VAL A 1128 37.10 15.50 -61.00
C VAL A 1128 37.88 16.72 -60.53
N THR A 1129 39.18 16.54 -60.30
CA THR A 1129 40.11 17.66 -60.16
C THR A 1129 40.76 17.94 -61.51
N LYS A 1130 40.65 19.17 -62.01
CA LYS A 1130 41.36 19.65 -63.20
C LYS A 1130 42.21 20.85 -62.82
N GLU A 1131 43.34 21.02 -63.50
CA GLU A 1131 44.24 22.14 -63.28
C GLU A 1131 44.79 22.68 -64.61
N LEU A 1132 45.15 23.96 -64.61
CA LEU A 1132 45.89 24.64 -65.67
C LEU A 1132 46.93 25.60 -65.08
N GLU A 1133 47.97 25.89 -65.85
CA GLU A 1133 48.97 26.91 -65.51
C GLU A 1133 48.56 28.25 -66.15
N TYR A 1134 48.39 29.28 -65.33
CA TYR A 1134 48.00 30.63 -65.76
C TYR A 1134 49.12 31.64 -65.47
N PHE A 1135 49.39 32.51 -66.45
CA PHE A 1135 50.42 33.54 -66.37
C PHE A 1135 49.77 34.91 -66.61
N PRO A 1136 49.44 35.67 -65.56
CA PRO A 1136 48.81 36.98 -65.69
C PRO A 1136 49.79 38.03 -66.21
N GLU A 1137 49.35 38.84 -67.17
CA GLU A 1137 50.09 40.01 -67.66
C GLU A 1137 49.84 41.26 -66.79
N THR A 1138 48.78 41.24 -65.95
CA THR A 1138 48.33 42.33 -65.09
C THR A 1138 48.33 41.96 -63.59
N ASP A 1139 47.92 42.88 -62.72
CA ASP A 1139 47.86 42.66 -61.26
C ASP A 1139 46.51 42.13 -60.77
N LYS A 1140 45.60 41.81 -61.70
CA LYS A 1140 44.21 41.39 -61.43
C LYS A 1140 43.75 40.32 -62.42
N VAL A 1141 43.19 39.25 -61.88
CA VAL A 1141 42.45 38.24 -62.64
C VAL A 1141 41.03 38.12 -62.10
N TRP A 1142 40.09 37.77 -62.98
CA TRP A 1142 38.73 37.38 -62.60
C TRP A 1142 38.61 35.87 -62.71
N ILE A 1143 38.20 35.24 -61.61
CA ILE A 1143 37.71 33.86 -61.62
C ILE A 1143 36.20 33.94 -61.78
N GLU A 1144 35.63 33.24 -62.76
CA GLU A 1144 34.18 33.13 -62.93
C GLU A 1144 33.77 31.64 -63.01
N ILE A 1145 32.71 31.28 -62.31
CA ILE A 1145 32.13 29.95 -62.25
C ILE A 1145 30.73 30.04 -62.83
N GLY A 1146 30.43 29.24 -63.84
CA GLY A 1146 29.13 29.19 -64.50
C GLY A 1146 28.84 27.82 -65.10
N GLU A 1147 27.65 27.66 -65.69
CA GLU A 1147 27.18 26.39 -66.21
C GLU A 1147 26.31 26.61 -67.47
N THR A 1148 26.23 25.66 -68.40
CA THR A 1148 25.52 25.86 -69.68
C THR A 1148 24.08 25.33 -69.70
N GLU A 1149 23.81 24.29 -68.93
CA GLU A 1149 22.52 23.63 -68.68
C GLU A 1149 22.73 22.47 -67.69
N GLY A 1150 21.79 22.22 -66.77
CA GLY A 1150 21.92 21.17 -65.76
C GLY A 1150 22.27 21.73 -64.39
N THR A 1151 23.17 21.09 -63.65
CA THR A 1151 23.62 21.57 -62.34
C THR A 1151 25.11 21.34 -62.18
N PHE A 1152 25.86 22.37 -61.81
CA PHE A 1152 27.31 22.29 -61.60
C PHE A 1152 27.63 22.44 -60.12
N ILE A 1153 28.37 21.48 -59.56
CA ILE A 1153 28.67 21.39 -58.13
C ILE A 1153 30.19 21.48 -57.93
N VAL A 1154 30.66 22.57 -57.31
CA VAL A 1154 32.09 22.85 -57.11
C VAL A 1154 32.45 22.65 -55.64
N ASP A 1155 33.43 21.78 -55.40
CA ASP A 1155 33.98 21.47 -54.07
C ASP A 1155 35.01 22.51 -53.65
N SER A 1156 35.93 22.83 -54.55
CA SER A 1156 36.91 23.88 -54.32
C SER A 1156 37.47 24.45 -55.62
N VAL A 1157 37.77 25.75 -55.58
CA VAL A 1157 38.61 26.46 -56.55
C VAL A 1157 39.82 27.02 -55.79
N GLU A 1158 41.02 26.56 -56.14
CA GLU A 1158 42.28 27.09 -55.61
C GLU A 1158 43.13 27.73 -56.71
N LEU A 1159 43.75 28.87 -56.37
CA LEU A 1159 44.76 29.53 -57.18
C LEU A 1159 46.05 29.60 -56.37
N LEU A 1160 47.08 28.87 -56.82
CA LEU A 1160 48.35 28.71 -56.12
C LEU A 1160 49.49 29.37 -56.89
N LEU A 1161 50.44 29.99 -56.19
CA LEU A 1161 51.67 30.50 -56.81
C LEU A 1161 52.64 29.35 -57.09
N MET A 1162 53.23 29.29 -58.29
CA MET A 1162 54.26 28.31 -58.64
C MET A 1162 55.61 28.72 -58.01
N GLU A 1163 55.94 28.14 -56.84
CA GLU A 1163 57.25 28.22 -56.20
C GLU A 1163 57.73 26.81 -55.78
N GLU A 1164 58.96 26.45 -56.17
CA GLU A 1164 59.67 25.23 -55.72
C GLU A 1164 60.37 25.41 -54.35
#